data_AF-A0A3M8AW67-F1
#
_entry.id   AF-A0A3M8AW67-F1
#
_cell.length_a   1.000
_cell.length_b   1.000
_cell.length_c   1.000
_cell.angle_alpha   90.00
_cell.angle_beta   90.00
_cell.angle_gamma   90.00
#
_symmetry.space_group_name_H-M   'P 1'
#
loop_
_entity.id
_entity.type
_entity.pdbx_description
1 polymer ?
#
loop_
_entity_poly.entity_id
_entity_poly.type
_entity_poly.pdbx_seq_one_letter_code
_entity_poly.pdbx_strand_id
1 'polypeptide(L)'
;MAIRSIKLKLKTNTGPEAQNLRKGIWRTHRLLNEGVAYYMNMLLLFRQESTDKKTKQEIHEELIRHIRAQQQRNHADEKTQALPLEKALEALRKLYELLVPSSVGQSGDSQIISRKFLSPLVDPNSEGGKGTSKAGAKPAWQKKKEANDPTWKQDYEKWKKRREEDPTASVITTLEEYGIRPLFPLYTNTVAEIAWLPLKSGQFVRTWDRDMFQQAIEGMLSWESWNRRVQEEYAKLEGKMAQLNEQLEGGEEWIRLLEQYEEKREQELRENMTAANDKFRITKRQMKGWKELYEVWSTFLPSASQEQYKEAIKRVQQRLRGKFGDFHFFQYLSEEENRLIWKGNPQRIHYFVARNELTKKLEKAKQSARRTLPDANKHPLWVRYDARGGNLQDYYLTAESDKPRSRRFVTFSQLIWPSESGWLEKKDVQAELALSRQFYQQVTFLKNDKGKQEIEFKDKGSGTTFSGHLGGAKLQLERSVLENKERKFEEGEIGKAYLNVAIDFKPLQEVKNGRVQAPYGQVLQLIRLPNAFPKVRTYKSEELVEWIKASPQHLSGVESLASGFRVMSIDLGLRAAAATSIFSVEESSDKNATKLAYWIEGTPLVAVHQRSYMLRLPGEQVEQHVWEKRDERGDQHKRVRFQIRRLAEIIRLANKQYGDRWDELNRLDEAVSKEKSPLDQADRTFWEGIVSDLTTALPLNDADWTEAVVQIHRKAELYVGKVVQAWRKRFNADERKGIAGLSMWSIEELDGLRKLLISWSRRTRNPQEVNRFEPEHTGHKRLLTHIQNVKKDRLKQVSHAIVMTALGYIYDEKKQKWCAKYPACQVILFENLSQYRSNLDRSAKENSTLMKWAHRSIPKYVHMQAEPYGIQIGDVRAEYSSRYYAKTGTPGIRCKKLREHDVKGWRLDHLKKRLVNEQFLTEAQVEQLKAGDIIPDDSGELFMTMTDGSGGKEIVFLQADINAAQNLQKRFWQRNSELFKVSCRVIVRDEAEYLVPQAKKVQEKLGKGVFVKKSDTAWKEVYVWDSQAKLKGKTTFTEESESPEQLEDLQEMIEEAEEAKGTYRTLFRDPSGVFFPDFVWNTPKDFWGEVKRKLYGKLRERLLTKVR
;
A
#
# COMPACT_ATOMS: atom_id res chain seq x y z
N MET A 1 -10.31 15.52 19.12
CA MET A 1 -10.29 14.26 19.89
C MET A 1 -9.57 13.22 19.07
N ALA A 2 -8.73 12.41 19.70
CA ALA A 2 -8.14 11.22 19.08
C ALA A 2 -9.07 10.03 19.36
N ILE A 3 -9.47 9.32 18.30
CA ILE A 3 -10.41 8.20 18.38
C ILE A 3 -9.66 6.89 18.23
N ARG A 4 -9.75 6.00 19.21
CA ARG A 4 -9.20 4.63 19.16
C ARG A 4 -10.30 3.62 19.36
N SER A 5 -10.02 2.36 19.05
CA SER A 5 -10.98 1.27 19.22
C SER A 5 -10.40 0.15 20.08
N ILE A 6 -11.14 -0.30 21.09
CA ILE A 6 -10.81 -1.49 21.86
C ILE A 6 -11.90 -2.54 21.64
N LYS A 7 -11.49 -3.71 21.16
CA LYS A 7 -12.38 -4.84 20.90
C LYS A 7 -12.46 -5.73 22.14
N LEU A 8 -13.61 -5.74 22.80
CA LEU A 8 -13.90 -6.51 24.01
C LEU A 8 -14.67 -7.77 23.63
N LYS A 9 -14.21 -8.94 24.06
CA LYS A 9 -14.89 -10.21 23.76
C LYS A 9 -16.05 -10.40 24.74
N LEU A 10 -17.22 -10.76 24.24
CA LEU A 10 -18.36 -11.14 25.07
C LEU A 10 -18.21 -12.60 25.55
N LYS A 11 -18.59 -12.90 26.79
CA LYS A 11 -18.75 -14.28 27.28
C LYS A 11 -20.11 -14.81 26.85
N THR A 12 -20.14 -15.43 25.69
CA THR A 12 -21.39 -15.95 25.09
C THR A 12 -21.64 -17.43 25.34
N ASN A 13 -20.73 -18.15 26.00
CA ASN A 13 -20.79 -19.60 26.17
C ASN A 13 -20.97 -20.04 27.63
N THR A 14 -21.15 -19.10 28.55
CA THR A 14 -21.17 -19.35 30.00
C THR A 14 -22.33 -18.59 30.62
N GLY A 15 -23.02 -19.21 31.58
CA GLY A 15 -24.18 -18.63 32.27
C GLY A 15 -25.52 -19.19 31.74
N PRO A 16 -26.61 -19.01 32.51
CA PRO A 16 -27.91 -19.62 32.21
C PRO A 16 -28.53 -19.09 30.91
N GLU A 17 -28.36 -17.79 30.62
CA GLU A 17 -28.90 -17.13 29.42
C GLU A 17 -27.96 -17.17 28.21
N ALA A 18 -26.87 -17.95 28.26
CA ALA A 18 -25.81 -17.91 27.24
C ALA A 18 -26.33 -18.27 25.84
N GLN A 19 -27.23 -19.26 25.74
CA GLN A 19 -27.82 -19.65 24.46
C GLN A 19 -28.74 -18.56 23.91
N ASN A 20 -29.59 -17.99 24.77
CA ASN A 20 -30.50 -16.91 24.40
C ASN A 20 -29.73 -15.66 23.94
N LEU A 21 -28.64 -15.32 24.64
CA LEU A 21 -27.75 -14.24 24.23
C LEU A 21 -27.15 -14.48 22.84
N ARG A 22 -26.68 -15.69 22.52
CA ARG A 22 -26.14 -16.00 21.18
C ARG A 22 -27.20 -15.86 20.09
N LYS A 23 -28.40 -16.40 20.33
CA LYS A 23 -29.55 -16.29 19.41
C LYS A 23 -29.96 -14.82 19.22
N GLY A 24 -30.05 -14.05 20.29
CA GLY A 24 -30.40 -12.62 20.24
C GLY A 24 -29.37 -11.77 19.51
N ILE A 25 -28.07 -11.99 19.75
CA ILE A 25 -26.99 -11.34 19.00
C ILE A 25 -27.09 -11.65 17.52
N TRP A 26 -27.30 -12.92 17.14
CA TRP A 26 -27.45 -13.32 15.75
C TRP A 26 -28.64 -12.62 15.10
N ARG A 27 -29.82 -12.71 15.72
CA ARG A 27 -31.05 -12.18 15.16
C ARG A 27 -30.97 -10.67 14.98
N THR A 28 -30.41 -9.95 15.94
CA THR A 28 -30.20 -8.49 15.85
C THR A 28 -29.24 -8.15 14.69
N HIS A 29 -28.15 -8.92 14.53
CA HIS A 29 -27.21 -8.74 13.42
C HIS A 29 -27.84 -8.98 12.05
N ARG A 30 -28.63 -10.05 11.93
CA ARG A 30 -29.36 -10.40 10.70
C ARG A 30 -30.38 -9.32 10.34
N LEU A 31 -31.22 -8.94 11.31
CA LEU A 31 -32.23 -7.88 11.18
C LEU A 31 -31.62 -6.59 10.62
N LEU A 32 -30.49 -6.13 11.19
CA LEU A 32 -29.79 -4.93 10.70
C LEU A 32 -29.42 -5.07 9.22
N ASN A 33 -28.75 -6.15 8.84
CA ASN A 33 -28.24 -6.31 7.48
C ASN A 33 -29.37 -6.38 6.45
N GLU A 34 -30.45 -7.10 6.76
CA GLU A 34 -31.65 -7.15 5.92
C GLU A 34 -32.31 -5.78 5.80
N GLY A 35 -32.44 -5.04 6.91
CA GLY A 35 -33.02 -3.70 6.90
C GLY A 35 -32.18 -2.67 6.14
N VAL A 36 -30.84 -2.72 6.25
CA VAL A 36 -29.98 -1.87 5.43
C VAL A 36 -30.13 -2.22 3.94
N ALA A 37 -30.17 -3.51 3.60
CA ALA A 37 -30.38 -3.96 2.22
C ALA A 37 -31.73 -3.47 1.67
N TYR A 38 -32.79 -3.53 2.48
CA TYR A 38 -34.12 -3.02 2.16
C TYR A 38 -34.07 -1.53 1.76
N TYR A 39 -33.53 -0.67 2.62
CA TYR A 39 -33.43 0.76 2.32
C TYR A 39 -32.49 1.06 1.14
N MET A 40 -31.41 0.29 0.99
CA MET A 40 -30.51 0.42 -0.15
C MET A 40 -31.18 0.09 -1.48
N ASN A 41 -32.04 -0.93 -1.53
CA ASN A 41 -32.80 -1.26 -2.74
C ASN A 41 -33.77 -0.14 -3.09
N MET A 42 -34.45 0.44 -2.10
CA MET A 42 -35.30 1.61 -2.29
C MET A 42 -34.53 2.80 -2.91
N LEU A 43 -33.36 3.14 -2.35
CA LEU A 43 -32.52 4.21 -2.87
C LEU A 43 -32.04 3.94 -4.31
N LEU A 44 -31.76 2.68 -4.66
CA LEU A 44 -31.39 2.31 -6.02
C LEU A 44 -32.54 2.49 -7.02
N LEU A 45 -33.80 2.31 -6.60
CA LEU A 45 -34.94 2.64 -7.45
C LEU A 45 -35.02 4.15 -7.69
N PHE A 46 -34.90 4.96 -6.65
CA PHE A 46 -34.97 6.43 -6.76
C PHE A 46 -33.83 7.02 -7.60
N ARG A 47 -32.69 6.32 -7.67
CA ARG A 47 -31.57 6.67 -8.56
C ARG A 47 -31.95 6.65 -10.04
N GLN A 48 -32.79 5.73 -10.51
CA GLN A 48 -33.26 5.66 -11.90
C GLN A 48 -32.15 5.59 -12.97
N GLU A 49 -31.03 4.96 -12.64
CA GLU A 49 -29.91 4.73 -13.55
C GLU A 49 -29.51 3.25 -13.50
N SER A 50 -28.93 2.73 -14.57
CA SER A 50 -28.51 1.33 -14.66
C SER A 50 -27.55 0.94 -13.53
N THR A 51 -27.65 -0.32 -13.12
CA THR A 51 -26.75 -0.96 -12.15
C THR A 51 -26.01 -2.12 -12.83
N ASP A 52 -25.13 -2.80 -12.11
CA ASP A 52 -24.43 -3.98 -12.62
C ASP A 52 -25.36 -5.19 -12.88
N LYS A 53 -26.61 -5.13 -12.41
CA LYS A 53 -27.58 -6.23 -12.51
C LYS A 53 -28.87 -5.89 -13.25
N LYS A 54 -29.24 -4.61 -13.30
CA LYS A 54 -30.50 -4.13 -13.88
C LYS A 54 -30.24 -2.95 -14.79
N THR A 55 -30.88 -2.96 -15.95
CA THR A 55 -30.92 -1.86 -16.90
C THR A 55 -31.71 -0.68 -16.34
N LYS A 56 -31.58 0.48 -16.98
CA LYS A 56 -32.35 1.68 -16.60
C LYS A 56 -33.86 1.45 -16.74
N GLN A 57 -34.28 0.71 -17.78
CA GLN A 57 -35.69 0.43 -18.05
C GLN A 57 -36.30 -0.46 -16.96
N GLU A 58 -35.65 -1.56 -16.60
CA GLU A 58 -36.15 -2.47 -15.54
C GLU A 58 -36.30 -1.75 -14.19
N ILE A 59 -35.36 -0.86 -13.85
CA ILE A 59 -35.43 -0.05 -12.63
C ILE A 59 -36.63 0.90 -12.67
N HIS A 60 -36.91 1.49 -13.83
CA HIS A 60 -38.02 2.41 -14.02
C HIS A 60 -39.37 1.70 -13.89
N GLU A 61 -39.53 0.53 -14.51
CA GLU A 61 -40.73 -0.31 -14.41
C GLU A 61 -40.98 -0.79 -12.97
N GLU A 62 -39.92 -1.16 -12.25
CA GLU A 62 -40.01 -1.51 -10.83
C GLU A 62 -40.36 -0.31 -9.95
N LEU A 63 -39.80 0.87 -10.22
CA LEU A 63 -40.14 2.10 -9.51
C LEU A 63 -41.60 2.50 -9.73
N ILE A 64 -42.12 2.40 -10.96
CA ILE A 64 -43.54 2.67 -11.25
C ILE A 64 -44.45 1.72 -10.46
N ARG A 65 -44.14 0.41 -10.46
CA ARG A 65 -44.88 -0.57 -9.64
C ARG A 65 -44.83 -0.22 -8.16
N HIS A 66 -43.67 0.20 -7.67
CA HIS A 66 -43.51 0.65 -6.29
C HIS A 66 -44.39 1.87 -5.97
N ILE A 67 -44.39 2.88 -6.85
CA ILE A 67 -45.22 4.09 -6.70
C ILE A 67 -46.70 3.71 -6.60
N ARG A 68 -47.20 2.89 -7.54
CA ARG A 68 -48.60 2.46 -7.56
C ARG A 68 -48.98 1.67 -6.31
N ALA A 69 -48.13 0.75 -5.88
CA ALA A 69 -48.35 -0.01 -4.65
C ALA A 69 -48.36 0.91 -3.40
N GLN A 70 -47.53 1.95 -3.38
CA GLN A 70 -47.49 2.88 -2.26
C GLN A 70 -48.70 3.84 -2.25
N GLN A 71 -49.16 4.31 -3.41
CA GLN A 71 -50.40 5.08 -3.53
C GLN A 71 -51.61 4.29 -2.96
N GLN A 72 -51.68 2.99 -3.26
CA GLN A 72 -52.72 2.11 -2.71
C GLN A 72 -52.63 2.00 -1.18
N ARG A 73 -51.42 1.80 -0.63
CA ARG A 73 -51.20 1.73 0.83
C ARG A 73 -51.53 3.04 1.54
N ASN A 74 -51.30 4.16 0.88
CA ASN A 74 -51.59 5.48 1.41
C ASN A 74 -53.06 5.88 1.21
N HIS A 75 -53.89 5.00 0.60
CA HIS A 75 -55.29 5.27 0.27
C HIS A 75 -55.48 6.52 -0.60
N ALA A 76 -54.59 6.74 -1.57
CA ALA A 76 -54.71 7.83 -2.53
C ALA A 76 -55.99 7.68 -3.38
N ASP A 77 -56.69 8.79 -3.66
CA ASP A 77 -57.92 8.76 -4.47
C ASP A 77 -57.66 8.42 -5.95
N GLU A 78 -58.71 8.06 -6.68
CA GLU A 78 -58.60 7.66 -8.09
C GLU A 78 -58.01 8.76 -8.98
N LYS A 79 -58.30 10.03 -8.66
CA LYS A 79 -57.77 11.19 -9.39
C LYS A 79 -56.25 11.31 -9.23
N THR A 80 -55.75 11.11 -8.02
CA THR A 80 -54.31 11.11 -7.68
C THR A 80 -53.60 9.91 -8.31
N GLN A 81 -54.23 8.74 -8.33
CA GLN A 81 -53.71 7.55 -9.01
C GLN A 81 -53.67 7.73 -10.54
N ALA A 82 -54.59 8.48 -11.14
CA ALA A 82 -54.61 8.74 -12.57
C ALA A 82 -53.55 9.77 -13.05
N LEU A 83 -52.83 10.45 -12.14
CA LEU A 83 -51.83 11.45 -12.52
C LEU A 83 -50.66 10.86 -13.35
N PRO A 84 -50.16 11.59 -14.37
CA PRO A 84 -48.94 11.24 -15.10
C PRO A 84 -47.72 11.23 -14.16
N LEU A 85 -46.93 10.15 -14.19
CA LEU A 85 -45.89 9.87 -13.20
C LEU A 85 -44.57 10.62 -13.43
N GLU A 86 -44.41 11.36 -14.53
CA GLU A 86 -43.16 12.02 -14.90
C GLU A 86 -42.64 12.94 -13.79
N LYS A 87 -43.50 13.79 -13.23
CA LYS A 87 -43.11 14.69 -12.12
C LYS A 87 -42.80 13.93 -10.84
N ALA A 88 -43.50 12.82 -10.57
CA ALA A 88 -43.20 11.97 -9.42
C ALA A 88 -41.81 11.31 -9.57
N LEU A 89 -41.48 10.84 -10.77
CA LEU A 89 -40.18 10.28 -11.11
C LEU A 89 -39.07 11.33 -10.99
N GLU A 90 -39.27 12.54 -11.51
CA GLU A 90 -38.34 13.66 -11.33
C GLU A 90 -38.13 14.02 -9.86
N ALA A 91 -39.22 14.13 -9.09
CA ALA A 91 -39.16 14.42 -7.65
C ALA A 91 -38.39 13.32 -6.88
N LEU A 92 -38.59 12.05 -7.23
CA LEU A 92 -37.87 10.92 -6.61
C LEU A 92 -36.39 10.90 -7.00
N ARG A 93 -36.04 11.26 -8.24
CA ARG A 93 -34.64 11.46 -8.63
C ARG A 93 -34.02 12.60 -7.84
N LYS A 94 -34.72 13.73 -7.71
CA LYS A 94 -34.23 14.87 -6.93
C LYS A 94 -34.07 14.51 -5.46
N LEU A 95 -35.01 13.75 -4.90
CA LEU A 95 -34.90 13.20 -3.56
C LEU A 95 -33.64 12.33 -3.40
N TYR A 96 -33.35 11.47 -4.38
CA TYR A 96 -32.12 10.67 -4.37
C TYR A 96 -30.87 11.55 -4.32
N GLU A 97 -30.79 12.62 -5.10
CA GLU A 97 -29.66 13.55 -5.10
C GLU A 97 -29.51 14.28 -3.75
N LEU A 98 -30.61 14.58 -3.06
CA LEU A 98 -30.58 15.17 -1.72
C LEU A 98 -30.15 14.16 -0.64
N LEU A 99 -30.56 12.90 -0.78
CA LEU A 99 -30.18 11.80 0.10
C LEU A 99 -28.73 11.34 -0.14
N VAL A 100 -28.26 11.44 -1.38
CA VAL A 100 -26.95 10.96 -1.84
C VAL A 100 -26.28 12.06 -2.69
N PRO A 101 -25.90 13.21 -2.09
CA PRO A 101 -25.31 14.35 -2.80
C PRO A 101 -24.04 14.04 -3.59
N SER A 102 -23.33 12.95 -3.25
CA SER A 102 -22.15 12.53 -4.01
C SER A 102 -22.48 12.09 -5.45
N SER A 103 -23.74 11.71 -5.74
CA SER A 103 -24.21 11.43 -7.11
C SER A 103 -24.10 12.64 -8.04
N VAL A 104 -24.27 13.85 -7.50
CA VAL A 104 -24.11 15.14 -8.21
C VAL A 104 -22.82 15.86 -7.82
N GLY A 105 -21.90 15.15 -7.15
CA GLY A 105 -20.58 15.65 -6.79
C GLY A 105 -20.50 16.59 -5.60
N GLN A 106 -21.56 16.64 -4.79
CA GLN A 106 -21.58 17.36 -3.53
C GLN A 106 -21.19 16.44 -2.35
N SER A 107 -20.74 17.02 -1.25
CA SER A 107 -20.45 16.27 -0.02
C SER A 107 -21.70 16.11 0.85
N GLY A 108 -21.88 14.94 1.47
CA GLY A 108 -22.97 14.68 2.40
C GLY A 108 -22.50 14.04 3.71
N ASP A 109 -23.16 14.38 4.81
CA ASP A 109 -23.01 13.70 6.10
C ASP A 109 -24.21 12.77 6.31
N SER A 110 -23.96 11.47 6.36
CA SER A 110 -25.01 10.44 6.44
C SER A 110 -25.87 10.56 7.70
N GLN A 111 -25.28 10.96 8.83
CA GLN A 111 -26.00 11.12 10.10
C GLN A 111 -26.95 12.30 10.01
N ILE A 112 -26.51 13.42 9.44
CA ILE A 112 -27.36 14.60 9.24
C ILE A 112 -28.47 14.28 8.23
N ILE A 113 -28.13 13.68 7.09
CA ILE A 113 -29.08 13.35 6.02
C ILE A 113 -30.15 12.36 6.53
N SER A 114 -29.74 11.25 7.15
CA SER A 114 -30.68 10.26 7.70
C SER A 114 -31.68 10.89 8.66
N ARG A 115 -31.21 11.75 9.56
CA ARG A 115 -32.07 12.47 10.51
C ARG A 115 -32.96 13.51 9.85
N LYS A 116 -32.45 14.22 8.84
CA LYS A 116 -33.20 15.24 8.10
C LYS A 116 -34.36 14.62 7.33
N PHE A 117 -34.17 13.43 6.75
CA PHE A 117 -35.11 12.88 5.77
C PHE A 117 -35.94 11.69 6.22
N LEU A 118 -35.46 10.78 7.09
CA LEU A 118 -36.20 9.54 7.34
C LEU A 118 -37.62 9.81 7.88
N SER A 119 -37.76 10.61 8.94
CA SER A 119 -39.07 10.93 9.51
C SER A 119 -39.96 11.69 8.51
N PRO A 120 -39.51 12.76 7.83
CA PRO A 120 -40.32 13.41 6.78
C PRO A 120 -40.79 12.50 5.65
N LEU A 121 -40.04 11.45 5.31
CA LEU A 121 -40.42 10.56 4.23
C LEU A 121 -41.44 9.50 4.64
N VAL A 122 -41.52 9.15 5.93
CA VAL A 122 -42.32 7.99 6.39
C VAL A 122 -43.44 8.35 7.38
N ASP A 123 -43.31 9.47 8.09
CA ASP A 123 -44.32 9.95 9.03
C ASP A 123 -45.21 10.98 8.31
N PRO A 124 -46.50 10.69 8.11
CA PRO A 124 -47.42 11.60 7.41
C PRO A 124 -47.59 12.92 8.18
N ASN A 125 -47.40 12.93 9.50
CA ASN A 125 -47.58 14.10 10.36
C ASN A 125 -46.27 14.87 10.61
N SER A 126 -45.16 14.49 9.95
CA SER A 126 -43.88 15.13 10.18
C SER A 126 -43.78 16.51 9.49
N GLU A 127 -43.53 17.53 10.30
CA GLU A 127 -43.21 18.90 9.87
C GLU A 127 -41.73 19.07 9.45
N GLY A 128 -40.93 18.01 9.56
CA GLY A 128 -39.52 18.06 9.13
C GLY A 128 -39.42 18.25 7.61
N GLY A 129 -38.46 19.06 7.15
CA GLY A 129 -38.27 19.35 5.72
C GLY A 129 -39.22 20.40 5.13
N LYS A 130 -40.34 20.73 5.79
CA LYS A 130 -41.30 21.77 5.36
C LYS A 130 -40.89 23.20 5.77
N GLY A 131 -39.87 23.35 6.62
CA GLY A 131 -39.38 24.65 7.10
C GLY A 131 -40.23 25.30 8.22
N THR A 132 -41.28 24.63 8.68
CA THR A 132 -42.24 25.09 9.71
C THR A 132 -41.81 24.72 11.14
N SER A 133 -40.99 23.68 11.31
CA SER A 133 -40.55 23.22 12.63
C SER A 133 -39.65 24.23 13.35
N LYS A 134 -40.00 24.52 14.61
CA LYS A 134 -39.18 25.31 15.55
C LYS A 134 -38.18 24.45 16.34
N ALA A 135 -38.21 23.12 16.16
CA ALA A 135 -37.35 22.18 16.87
C ALA A 135 -36.03 21.95 16.13
N GLY A 136 -34.92 21.77 16.87
CA GLY A 136 -33.61 21.47 16.30
C GLY A 136 -32.46 22.22 16.99
N ALA A 137 -31.22 21.88 16.61
CA ALA A 137 -30.06 22.61 17.10
C ALA A 137 -30.04 24.04 16.51
N LYS A 138 -29.77 25.04 17.36
CA LYS A 138 -29.61 26.43 16.91
C LYS A 138 -28.55 26.51 15.79
N PRO A 139 -28.82 27.22 14.67
CA PRO A 139 -27.85 27.40 13.59
C PRO A 139 -26.62 28.17 14.07
N ALA A 140 -25.49 28.01 13.36
CA ALA A 140 -24.21 28.60 13.73
C ALA A 140 -24.28 30.13 13.90
N TRP A 141 -25.00 30.82 13.01
CA TRP A 141 -25.18 32.28 13.09
C TRP A 141 -25.91 32.68 14.38
N GLN A 142 -26.90 31.93 14.84
CA GLN A 142 -27.64 32.25 16.06
C GLN A 142 -26.76 32.05 17.29
N LYS A 143 -25.96 30.97 17.32
CA LYS A 143 -24.98 30.75 18.40
C LYS A 143 -23.92 31.86 18.44
N LYS A 144 -23.43 32.29 17.27
CA LYS A 144 -22.48 33.42 17.16
C LYS A 144 -23.08 34.75 17.57
N LYS A 145 -24.35 34.99 17.19
CA LYS A 145 -25.12 36.17 17.61
C LYS A 145 -25.26 36.20 19.13
N GLU A 146 -25.62 35.06 19.73
CA GLU A 146 -25.69 34.91 21.20
C GLU A 146 -24.31 35.07 21.88
N ALA A 147 -23.22 34.74 21.19
CA ALA A 147 -21.85 34.91 21.66
C ALA A 147 -21.21 36.26 21.32
N ASN A 148 -21.98 37.23 20.79
CA ASN A 148 -21.50 38.56 20.35
C ASN A 148 -20.36 38.52 19.30
N ASP A 149 -20.25 37.47 18.50
CA ASP A 149 -19.27 37.36 17.41
C ASP A 149 -19.76 38.16 16.18
N PRO A 150 -19.05 39.21 15.73
CA PRO A 150 -19.50 40.11 14.65
C PRO A 150 -19.68 39.41 13.29
N THR A 151 -19.13 38.21 13.11
CA THR A 151 -19.26 37.42 11.87
C THR A 151 -20.63 36.76 11.71
N TRP A 152 -21.52 36.85 12.70
CA TRP A 152 -22.85 36.21 12.66
C TRP A 152 -23.72 36.70 11.49
N LYS A 153 -23.62 37.97 11.08
CA LYS A 153 -24.39 38.54 9.97
C LYS A 153 -24.06 37.84 8.64
N GLN A 154 -22.77 37.60 8.38
CA GLN A 154 -22.32 36.88 7.19
C GLN A 154 -22.80 35.42 7.19
N ASP A 155 -22.78 34.77 8.35
CA ASP A 155 -23.28 33.40 8.48
C ASP A 155 -24.81 33.31 8.36
N TYR A 156 -25.55 34.35 8.75
CA TYR A 156 -27.01 34.44 8.55
C TYR A 156 -27.36 34.53 7.07
N GLU A 157 -26.72 35.41 6.30
CA GLU A 157 -26.96 35.53 4.86
C GLU A 157 -26.64 34.22 4.13
N LYS A 158 -25.53 33.57 4.47
CA LYS A 158 -25.19 32.24 3.95
C LYS A 158 -26.24 31.19 4.29
N TRP A 159 -26.78 31.23 5.51
CA TRP A 159 -27.84 30.31 5.95
C TRP A 159 -29.17 30.58 5.23
N LYS A 160 -29.55 31.84 5.07
CA LYS A 160 -30.78 32.26 4.36
C LYS A 160 -30.75 31.82 2.91
N LYS A 161 -29.67 32.16 2.18
CA LYS A 161 -29.47 31.76 0.78
C LYS A 161 -29.52 30.24 0.61
N ARG A 162 -28.82 29.48 1.46
CA ARG A 162 -28.86 27.99 1.43
C ARG A 162 -30.26 27.42 1.64
N ARG A 163 -31.13 28.11 2.38
CA ARG A 163 -32.48 27.66 2.68
C ARG A 163 -33.45 28.00 1.53
N GLU A 164 -33.26 29.13 0.87
CA GLU A 164 -34.00 29.51 -0.35
C GLU A 164 -33.67 28.57 -1.52
N GLU A 165 -32.41 28.12 -1.62
CA GLU A 165 -31.95 27.19 -2.65
C GLU A 165 -32.24 25.70 -2.34
N ASP A 166 -32.76 25.36 -1.16
CA ASP A 166 -33.00 23.96 -0.74
C ASP A 166 -34.33 23.42 -1.31
N PRO A 167 -34.30 22.50 -2.29
CA PRO A 167 -35.52 22.00 -2.93
C PRO A 167 -36.29 20.99 -2.06
N THR A 168 -35.81 20.69 -0.85
CA THR A 168 -36.41 19.66 0.04
C THR A 168 -37.92 19.88 0.23
N ALA A 169 -38.38 21.10 0.48
CA ALA A 169 -39.79 21.37 0.73
C ALA A 169 -40.66 21.09 -0.53
N SER A 170 -40.22 21.58 -1.69
CA SER A 170 -40.92 21.35 -2.97
C SER A 170 -40.99 19.87 -3.31
N VAL A 171 -39.89 19.11 -3.13
CA VAL A 171 -39.88 17.67 -3.36
C VAL A 171 -40.88 16.95 -2.45
N ILE A 172 -40.92 17.30 -1.16
CA ILE A 172 -41.88 16.72 -0.21
C ILE A 172 -43.33 17.03 -0.62
N THR A 173 -43.62 18.27 -1.01
CA THR A 173 -44.94 18.68 -1.47
C THR A 173 -45.38 17.88 -2.70
N THR A 174 -44.51 17.70 -3.69
CA THR A 174 -44.84 16.87 -4.86
C THR A 174 -45.11 15.41 -4.47
N LEU A 175 -44.37 14.84 -3.51
CA LEU A 175 -44.65 13.47 -3.04
C LEU A 175 -45.99 13.34 -2.31
N GLU A 176 -46.44 14.40 -1.63
CA GLU A 176 -47.78 14.50 -1.03
C GLU A 176 -48.87 14.60 -2.08
N GLU A 177 -48.71 15.50 -3.06
CA GLU A 177 -49.65 15.70 -4.18
C GLU A 177 -49.91 14.42 -4.97
N TYR A 178 -48.88 13.60 -5.13
CA TYR A 178 -48.98 12.32 -5.84
C TYR A 178 -49.45 11.16 -4.94
N GLY A 179 -49.79 11.41 -3.67
CA GLY A 179 -50.24 10.37 -2.73
C GLY A 179 -49.17 9.34 -2.39
N ILE A 180 -47.89 9.67 -2.61
CA ILE A 180 -46.77 8.75 -2.43
C ILE A 180 -46.22 8.84 -1.00
N ARG A 181 -46.37 9.97 -0.29
CA ARG A 181 -45.98 10.09 1.12
C ARG A 181 -47.07 9.53 2.05
N PRO A 182 -46.77 8.64 3.03
CA PRO A 182 -45.47 8.02 3.35
C PRO A 182 -44.85 7.19 2.22
N LEU A 183 -43.56 7.43 1.94
CA LEU A 183 -42.85 6.94 0.76
C LEU A 183 -42.57 5.43 0.76
N PHE A 184 -42.43 4.83 1.93
CA PHE A 184 -42.25 3.38 2.10
C PHE A 184 -42.58 2.98 3.55
N PRO A 185 -42.98 1.72 3.79
CA PRO A 185 -43.09 1.21 5.15
C PRO A 185 -41.71 1.13 5.82
N LEU A 186 -41.66 1.39 7.12
CA LEU A 186 -40.45 1.14 7.92
C LEU A 186 -40.16 -0.37 7.96
N TYR A 187 -38.89 -0.75 7.84
CA TYR A 187 -38.49 -2.16 7.86
C TYR A 187 -38.93 -2.87 9.15
N THR A 188 -38.83 -2.22 10.32
CA THR A 188 -39.34 -2.85 11.56
C THR A 188 -40.84 -3.10 11.54
N ASN A 189 -41.63 -2.34 10.78
CA ASN A 189 -43.07 -2.58 10.63
C ASN A 189 -43.39 -3.70 9.64
N THR A 190 -42.44 -4.11 8.79
CA THR A 190 -42.63 -5.25 7.87
C THR A 190 -42.23 -6.59 8.51
N VAL A 191 -41.58 -6.56 9.67
CA VAL A 191 -41.09 -7.74 10.40
C VAL A 191 -42.06 -8.06 11.54
N ALA A 192 -43.01 -8.95 11.27
CA ALA A 192 -44.10 -9.30 12.19
C ALA A 192 -43.70 -10.35 13.25
N GLU A 193 -42.65 -11.13 12.98
CA GLU A 193 -42.18 -12.20 13.88
C GLU A 193 -41.44 -11.70 15.13
N ILE A 194 -41.24 -10.38 15.25
CA ILE A 194 -40.66 -9.74 16.43
C ILE A 194 -41.75 -8.96 17.17
N ALA A 195 -42.00 -9.32 18.42
CA ALA A 195 -42.79 -8.53 19.35
C ALA A 195 -42.00 -7.26 19.76
N TRP A 196 -42.20 -6.19 19.01
CA TRP A 196 -41.55 -4.90 19.24
C TRP A 196 -42.04 -4.21 20.51
N LEU A 197 -41.17 -3.40 21.11
CA LEU A 197 -41.61 -2.52 22.18
C LEU A 197 -42.62 -1.49 21.62
N PRO A 198 -43.62 -1.09 22.43
CA PRO A 198 -44.53 -0.02 22.05
C PRO A 198 -43.77 1.27 21.73
N LEU A 199 -44.20 1.96 20.68
CA LEU A 199 -43.69 3.28 20.33
C LEU A 199 -44.06 4.27 21.44
N LYS A 200 -43.14 5.19 21.77
CA LYS A 200 -43.43 6.28 22.71
C LYS A 200 -44.39 7.29 22.07
N SER A 201 -45.09 8.08 22.90
CA SER A 201 -45.91 9.19 22.41
C SER A 201 -45.09 10.13 21.50
N GLY A 202 -45.60 10.42 20.30
CA GLY A 202 -44.91 11.22 19.28
C GLY A 202 -43.74 10.53 18.57
N GLN A 203 -43.47 9.25 18.83
CA GLN A 203 -42.44 8.47 18.15
C GLN A 203 -43.05 7.66 17.01
N PHE A 204 -42.74 8.01 15.76
CA PHE A 204 -43.15 7.22 14.60
C PHE A 204 -42.11 6.18 14.15
N VAL A 205 -40.81 6.51 14.31
CA VAL A 205 -39.69 5.71 13.79
C VAL A 205 -38.91 5.07 14.93
N ARG A 206 -38.67 3.74 14.86
CA ARG A 206 -37.78 3.04 15.80
C ARG A 206 -36.32 3.41 15.55
N THR A 207 -35.50 3.36 16.60
CA THR A 207 -34.06 3.62 16.51
C THR A 207 -33.33 2.61 15.62
N TRP A 208 -33.84 1.37 15.50
CA TRP A 208 -33.32 0.35 14.58
C TRP A 208 -33.36 0.82 13.12
N ASP A 209 -34.50 1.35 12.66
CA ASP A 209 -34.65 1.89 11.30
C ASP A 209 -33.74 3.10 11.06
N ARG A 210 -33.52 3.93 12.08
CA ARG A 210 -32.59 5.07 11.98
C ARG A 210 -31.15 4.61 11.72
N ASP A 211 -30.67 3.59 12.43
CA ASP A 211 -29.35 3.00 12.16
C ASP A 211 -29.30 2.37 10.77
N MET A 212 -30.30 1.54 10.43
CA MET A 212 -30.37 0.87 9.12
C MET A 212 -30.34 1.86 7.96
N PHE A 213 -31.17 2.91 8.02
CA PHE A 213 -31.24 3.95 6.99
C PHE A 213 -29.95 4.77 6.93
N GLN A 214 -29.36 5.14 8.08
CA GLN A 214 -28.07 5.85 8.10
C GLN A 214 -26.97 5.02 7.43
N GLN A 215 -26.86 3.72 7.74
CA GLN A 215 -25.85 2.85 7.12
C GLN A 215 -26.12 2.62 5.63
N ALA A 216 -27.38 2.64 5.19
CA ALA A 216 -27.73 2.59 3.77
C ALA A 216 -27.21 3.83 3.04
N ILE A 217 -27.46 5.03 3.58
CA ILE A 217 -26.96 6.30 3.02
C ILE A 217 -25.44 6.34 2.99
N GLU A 218 -24.74 5.89 4.04
CA GLU A 218 -23.27 5.79 4.05
C GLU A 218 -22.73 4.94 2.90
N GLY A 219 -23.34 3.78 2.66
CA GLY A 219 -22.96 2.90 1.57
C GLY A 219 -23.21 3.53 0.19
N MET A 220 -24.34 4.23 0.02
CA MET A 220 -24.68 4.92 -1.24
C MET A 220 -23.77 6.13 -1.50
N LEU A 221 -23.49 6.95 -0.48
CA LEU A 221 -22.60 8.11 -0.59
C LEU A 221 -21.21 7.70 -1.08
N SER A 222 -20.66 6.65 -0.45
CA SER A 222 -19.36 6.10 -0.84
C SER A 222 -19.41 5.51 -2.25
N TRP A 223 -20.45 4.75 -2.59
CA TRP A 223 -20.55 4.09 -3.89
C TRP A 223 -20.65 5.10 -5.05
N GLU A 224 -21.45 6.15 -4.92
CA GLU A 224 -21.55 7.19 -5.97
C GLU A 224 -20.26 8.00 -6.13
N SER A 225 -19.56 8.26 -5.02
CA SER A 225 -18.22 8.88 -5.10
C SER A 225 -17.24 8.01 -5.90
N TRP A 226 -17.35 6.68 -5.77
CA TRP A 226 -16.56 5.73 -6.56
C TRP A 226 -17.02 5.64 -8.01
N ASN A 227 -18.32 5.70 -8.31
CA ASN A 227 -18.82 5.75 -9.69
C ASN A 227 -18.21 6.91 -10.47
N ARG A 228 -18.30 8.13 -9.91
CA ARG A 228 -17.72 9.33 -10.53
C ARG A 228 -16.21 9.19 -10.71
N ARG A 229 -15.51 8.71 -9.69
CA ARG A 229 -14.07 8.48 -9.78
C ARG A 229 -13.69 7.49 -10.88
N VAL A 230 -14.45 6.39 -11.03
CA VAL A 230 -14.23 5.39 -12.07
C VAL A 230 -14.46 5.99 -13.46
N GLN A 231 -15.50 6.81 -13.63
CA GLN A 231 -15.76 7.53 -14.88
C GLN A 231 -14.65 8.54 -15.21
N GLU A 232 -14.20 9.33 -14.23
CA GLU A 232 -13.08 10.26 -14.38
C GLU A 232 -11.76 9.54 -14.72
N GLU A 233 -11.50 8.38 -14.10
CA GLU A 233 -10.33 7.55 -14.42
C GLU A 233 -10.42 6.98 -15.85
N TYR A 234 -11.61 6.54 -16.29
CA TYR A 234 -11.83 6.04 -17.65
C TYR A 234 -11.62 7.14 -18.70
N ALA A 235 -12.23 8.31 -18.54
CA ALA A 235 -12.08 9.45 -19.46
C ALA A 235 -10.62 9.92 -19.56
N LYS A 236 -9.86 9.86 -18.46
CA LYS A 236 -8.41 10.16 -18.47
C LYS A 236 -7.61 9.14 -19.27
N LEU A 237 -8.00 7.86 -19.24
CA LEU A 237 -7.35 6.82 -20.05
C LEU A 237 -7.64 7.02 -21.54
N GLU A 238 -8.87 7.35 -21.91
CA GLU A 238 -9.25 7.66 -23.30
C GLU A 238 -8.50 8.88 -23.84
N GLY A 239 -8.45 9.97 -23.08
CA GLY A 239 -7.69 11.17 -23.48
C GLY A 239 -6.20 10.90 -23.70
N LYS A 240 -5.60 10.00 -22.90
CA LYS A 240 -4.20 9.58 -23.08
C LYS A 240 -4.01 8.64 -24.28
N MET A 241 -4.99 7.78 -24.56
CA MET A 241 -4.96 6.95 -25.76
C MET A 241 -5.01 7.82 -27.03
N ALA A 242 -5.85 8.85 -27.04
CA ALA A 242 -5.90 9.81 -28.15
C ALA A 242 -4.54 10.50 -28.38
N GLN A 243 -3.91 11.03 -27.31
CA GLN A 243 -2.57 11.65 -27.39
C GLN A 243 -1.50 10.68 -27.90
N LEU A 244 -1.56 9.40 -27.52
CA LEU A 244 -0.59 8.41 -27.97
C LEU A 244 -0.82 8.01 -29.42
N ASN A 245 -2.07 7.94 -29.87
CA ASN A 245 -2.40 7.64 -31.26
C ASN A 245 -1.82 8.68 -32.21
N GLU A 246 -1.79 9.96 -31.84
CA GLU A 246 -1.11 11.02 -32.60
C GLU A 246 0.39 10.71 -32.81
N GLN A 247 1.07 10.08 -31.83
CA GLN A 247 2.49 9.69 -31.96
C GLN A 247 2.72 8.45 -32.83
N LEU A 248 1.64 7.74 -33.18
CA LEU A 248 1.66 6.49 -33.95
C LEU A 248 1.21 6.68 -35.41
N GLU A 249 0.73 7.87 -35.78
CA GLU A 249 0.30 8.21 -37.14
C GLU A 249 1.42 7.97 -38.18
N GLY A 250 1.06 7.45 -39.35
CA GLY A 250 2.00 7.10 -40.42
C GLY A 250 2.87 5.88 -40.12
N GLY A 251 2.48 5.08 -39.13
CA GLY A 251 3.20 3.90 -38.66
C GLY A 251 2.59 2.54 -39.04
N GLU A 252 1.64 2.52 -39.96
CA GLU A 252 0.76 1.38 -40.24
C GLU A 252 1.54 0.09 -40.53
N GLU A 253 2.60 0.17 -41.33
CA GLU A 253 3.41 -0.98 -41.72
C GLU A 253 4.16 -1.62 -40.54
N TRP A 254 4.86 -0.82 -39.74
CA TRP A 254 5.66 -1.34 -38.62
C TRP A 254 4.79 -1.75 -37.43
N ILE A 255 3.64 -1.10 -37.25
CA ILE A 255 2.61 -1.49 -36.28
C ILE A 255 2.06 -2.88 -36.65
N ARG A 256 1.75 -3.10 -37.94
CA ARG A 256 1.25 -4.38 -38.43
C ARG A 256 2.22 -5.52 -38.19
N LEU A 257 3.53 -5.32 -38.38
CA LEU A 257 4.54 -6.35 -38.06
C LEU A 257 4.49 -6.76 -36.58
N LEU A 258 4.42 -5.78 -35.67
CA LEU A 258 4.33 -6.07 -34.23
C LEU A 258 3.02 -6.78 -33.86
N GLU A 259 1.90 -6.43 -34.51
CA GLU A 259 0.61 -7.11 -34.33
C GLU A 259 0.65 -8.56 -34.86
N GLN A 260 1.30 -8.80 -36.01
CA GLN A 260 1.52 -10.14 -36.54
C GLN A 260 2.37 -11.00 -35.60
N TYR A 261 3.42 -10.43 -34.99
CA TYR A 261 4.19 -11.11 -33.95
C TYR A 261 3.30 -11.49 -32.77
N GLU A 262 2.43 -10.58 -32.32
CA GLU A 262 1.50 -10.86 -31.23
C GLU A 262 0.55 -12.02 -31.54
N GLU A 263 -0.03 -12.03 -32.75
CA GLU A 263 -0.93 -13.08 -33.22
C GLU A 263 -0.23 -14.44 -33.33
N LYS A 264 0.96 -14.48 -33.94
CA LYS A 264 1.76 -15.71 -34.06
C LYS A 264 2.15 -16.25 -32.69
N ARG A 265 2.55 -15.37 -31.77
CA ARG A 265 2.93 -15.76 -30.41
C ARG A 265 1.71 -16.20 -29.60
N GLU A 266 0.54 -15.60 -29.81
CA GLU A 266 -0.71 -16.05 -29.21
C GLU A 266 -1.07 -17.46 -29.67
N GLN A 267 -0.98 -17.74 -30.96
CA GLN A 267 -1.21 -19.07 -31.52
C GLN A 267 -0.25 -20.11 -30.91
N GLU A 268 1.06 -19.81 -30.91
CA GLU A 268 2.07 -20.69 -30.30
C GLU A 268 1.77 -20.96 -28.81
N LEU A 269 1.32 -19.94 -28.07
CA LEU A 269 0.96 -20.09 -26.66
C LEU A 269 -0.33 -20.89 -26.47
N ARG A 270 -1.31 -20.80 -27.38
CA ARG A 270 -2.53 -21.62 -27.32
C ARG A 270 -2.25 -23.09 -27.62
N GLU A 271 -1.35 -23.36 -28.57
CA GLU A 271 -0.93 -24.72 -28.95
C GLU A 271 -0.07 -25.37 -27.85
N ASN A 272 0.85 -24.61 -27.25
CA ASN A 272 1.82 -25.14 -26.28
C ASN A 272 1.46 -24.93 -24.80
N MET A 273 0.51 -24.05 -24.50
CA MET A 273 0.02 -23.80 -23.14
C MET A 273 -1.50 -23.99 -23.06
N THR A 274 -1.91 -24.92 -22.20
CA THR A 274 -3.30 -25.33 -21.93
C THR A 274 -4.21 -24.22 -21.34
N ALA A 275 -3.83 -22.93 -21.34
CA ALA A 275 -4.64 -21.88 -20.71
C ALA A 275 -4.35 -20.41 -21.11
N ALA A 276 -4.03 -20.12 -22.38
CA ALA A 276 -3.96 -18.73 -22.84
C ALA A 276 -5.37 -18.20 -23.21
N ASN A 277 -6.16 -17.77 -22.22
CA ASN A 277 -7.47 -17.13 -22.47
C ASN A 277 -7.35 -15.61 -22.75
N ASP A 278 -6.24 -14.97 -22.38
CA ASP A 278 -6.00 -13.55 -22.60
C ASP A 278 -5.22 -13.37 -23.92
N LYS A 279 -5.62 -12.38 -24.75
CA LYS A 279 -4.89 -11.96 -25.95
C LYS A 279 -3.43 -11.65 -25.59
N PHE A 280 -2.48 -12.22 -26.33
CA PHE A 280 -1.06 -11.90 -26.11
C PHE A 280 -0.79 -10.46 -26.56
N ARG A 281 -0.03 -9.72 -25.77
CA ARG A 281 0.43 -8.37 -26.09
C ARG A 281 1.85 -8.16 -25.60
N ILE A 282 2.66 -7.45 -26.38
CA ILE A 282 4.00 -7.04 -26.01
C ILE A 282 3.91 -6.06 -24.83
N THR A 283 4.65 -6.36 -23.76
CA THR A 283 4.68 -5.58 -22.51
C THR A 283 6.04 -4.92 -22.27
N LYS A 284 6.08 -3.89 -21.41
CA LYS A 284 7.34 -3.20 -21.06
C LYS A 284 8.37 -4.13 -20.43
N ARG A 285 7.91 -5.19 -19.75
CA ARG A 285 8.78 -6.24 -19.23
C ARG A 285 9.51 -7.02 -20.34
N GLN A 286 8.87 -7.28 -21.47
CA GLN A 286 9.47 -8.00 -22.59
C GLN A 286 10.49 -7.14 -23.35
N MET A 287 10.29 -5.82 -23.39
CA MET A 287 11.18 -4.83 -24.00
C MET A 287 12.44 -4.52 -23.16
N LYS A 288 12.57 -5.02 -21.93
CA LYS A 288 13.72 -4.70 -21.08
C LYS A 288 15.08 -5.04 -21.72
N GLY A 289 16.02 -4.10 -21.65
CA GLY A 289 17.33 -4.22 -22.30
C GLY A 289 17.35 -3.70 -23.74
N TRP A 290 16.24 -3.14 -24.22
CA TRP A 290 16.12 -2.56 -25.55
C TRP A 290 17.14 -1.45 -25.83
N LYS A 291 17.31 -0.50 -24.90
CA LYS A 291 18.27 0.60 -25.04
C LYS A 291 19.69 0.08 -25.31
N GLU A 292 20.15 -0.88 -24.50
CA GLU A 292 21.49 -1.46 -24.66
C GLU A 292 21.64 -2.31 -25.92
N LEU A 293 20.56 -2.98 -26.37
CA LEU A 293 20.58 -3.70 -27.64
C LEU A 293 20.61 -2.76 -28.83
N TYR A 294 19.78 -1.72 -28.83
CA TYR A 294 19.76 -0.72 -29.88
C TYR A 294 21.13 -0.04 -30.05
N GLU A 295 21.80 0.33 -28.94
CA GLU A 295 23.17 0.86 -28.96
C GLU A 295 24.14 -0.08 -29.68
N VAL A 296 24.04 -1.40 -29.47
CA VAL A 296 24.93 -2.39 -30.11
C VAL A 296 24.54 -2.66 -31.56
N TRP A 297 23.25 -2.84 -31.83
CA TRP A 297 22.75 -3.16 -33.16
C TRP A 297 22.91 -1.99 -34.13
N SER A 298 22.85 -0.75 -33.64
CA SER A 298 23.07 0.44 -34.48
C SER A 298 24.50 0.57 -34.98
N THR A 299 25.47 -0.15 -34.38
CA THR A 299 26.86 -0.19 -34.88
C THR A 299 27.11 -1.28 -35.92
N PHE A 300 26.13 -2.14 -36.18
CA PHE A 300 26.29 -3.24 -37.13
C PHE A 300 26.19 -2.74 -38.57
N LEU A 301 27.06 -3.27 -39.43
CA LEU A 301 26.99 -3.02 -40.87
C LEU A 301 25.69 -3.58 -41.45
N PRO A 302 25.18 -3.05 -42.58
CA PRO A 302 23.99 -3.59 -43.24
C PRO A 302 24.12 -5.09 -43.58
N SER A 303 25.34 -5.57 -43.83
CA SER A 303 25.67 -6.98 -44.14
C SER A 303 25.79 -7.89 -42.90
N ALA A 304 25.51 -7.40 -41.69
CA ALA A 304 25.65 -8.19 -40.48
C ALA A 304 24.70 -9.40 -40.47
N SER A 305 25.25 -10.58 -40.17
CA SER A 305 24.51 -11.83 -40.19
C SER A 305 23.56 -11.96 -39.00
N GLN A 306 22.51 -12.76 -39.15
CA GLN A 306 21.54 -13.02 -38.08
C GLN A 306 22.18 -13.58 -36.80
N GLU A 307 23.29 -14.33 -36.93
CA GLU A 307 24.00 -14.88 -35.78
C GLU A 307 24.71 -13.79 -34.96
N GLN A 308 25.21 -12.73 -35.61
CA GLN A 308 25.81 -11.59 -34.89
C GLN A 308 24.78 -10.89 -34.01
N TYR A 309 23.55 -10.73 -34.48
CA TYR A 309 22.45 -10.18 -33.68
C TYR A 309 22.09 -11.11 -32.51
N LYS A 310 21.98 -12.42 -32.74
CA LYS A 310 21.70 -13.41 -31.69
C LYS A 310 22.78 -13.42 -30.60
N GLU A 311 24.05 -13.33 -30.99
CA GLU A 311 25.15 -13.29 -30.02
C GLU A 311 25.15 -11.98 -29.21
N ALA A 312 24.79 -10.85 -29.83
CA ALA A 312 24.58 -9.60 -29.11
C ALA A 312 23.45 -9.72 -28.06
N ILE A 313 22.33 -10.39 -28.40
CA ILE A 313 21.24 -10.68 -27.45
C ILE A 313 21.76 -11.46 -26.25
N LYS A 314 22.46 -12.59 -26.48
CA LYS A 314 23.01 -13.44 -25.41
C LYS A 314 23.97 -12.65 -24.52
N ARG A 315 24.88 -11.88 -25.12
CA ARG A 315 25.87 -11.07 -24.39
C ARG A 315 25.20 -10.01 -23.51
N VAL A 316 24.21 -9.28 -24.03
CA VAL A 316 23.47 -8.28 -23.25
C VAL A 316 22.63 -8.94 -22.16
N GLN A 317 21.99 -10.06 -22.45
CA GLN A 317 21.20 -10.83 -21.47
C GLN A 317 22.06 -11.35 -20.31
N GLN A 318 23.27 -11.86 -20.59
CA GLN A 318 24.21 -12.30 -19.57
C GLN A 318 24.64 -11.15 -18.65
N ARG A 319 24.95 -9.99 -19.23
CA ARG A 319 25.31 -8.77 -18.49
C ARG A 319 24.15 -8.22 -17.66
N LEU A 320 22.93 -8.28 -18.18
CA LEU A 320 21.70 -7.77 -17.54
C LEU A 320 20.87 -8.88 -16.89
N ARG A 321 21.51 -9.89 -16.28
CA ARG A 321 20.81 -11.05 -15.71
C ARG A 321 19.71 -10.64 -14.72
N GLY A 322 18.48 -11.05 -15.00
CA GLY A 322 17.28 -10.72 -14.20
C GLY A 322 16.70 -9.31 -14.45
N LYS A 323 17.34 -8.51 -15.31
CA LYS A 323 16.89 -7.19 -15.79
C LYS A 323 16.71 -7.15 -17.32
N PHE A 324 16.92 -8.25 -18.01
CA PHE A 324 16.67 -8.40 -19.45
C PHE A 324 15.28 -8.97 -19.73
N GLY A 325 14.70 -8.61 -20.88
CA GLY A 325 13.37 -8.96 -21.33
C GLY A 325 13.27 -10.33 -21.99
N ASP A 326 12.41 -10.43 -23.00
CA ASP A 326 12.07 -11.69 -23.67
C ASP A 326 13.00 -11.94 -24.87
N PHE A 327 13.65 -13.10 -24.88
CA PHE A 327 14.57 -13.49 -25.94
C PHE A 327 13.86 -13.63 -27.29
N HIS A 328 12.67 -14.24 -27.32
CA HIS A 328 11.94 -14.47 -28.58
C HIS A 328 11.52 -13.16 -29.25
N PHE A 329 11.18 -12.15 -28.44
CA PHE A 329 10.84 -10.84 -28.95
C PHE A 329 12.03 -10.16 -29.62
N PHE A 330 13.21 -10.14 -28.97
CA PHE A 330 14.40 -9.57 -29.59
C PHE A 330 14.92 -10.39 -30.78
N GLN A 331 14.73 -11.70 -30.76
CA GLN A 331 15.04 -12.53 -31.92
C GLN A 331 14.20 -12.12 -33.13
N TYR A 332 12.88 -11.96 -32.96
CA TYR A 332 11.98 -11.47 -34.00
C TYR A 332 12.41 -10.10 -34.54
N LEU A 333 12.73 -9.15 -33.66
CA LEU A 333 13.19 -7.80 -34.06
C LEU A 333 14.52 -7.80 -34.84
N SER A 334 15.36 -8.83 -34.68
CA SER A 334 16.66 -8.91 -35.36
C SER A 334 16.57 -9.37 -36.82
N GLU A 335 15.49 -10.06 -37.18
CA GLU A 335 15.21 -10.53 -38.54
C GLU A 335 15.12 -9.34 -39.51
N GLU A 336 15.66 -9.52 -40.72
CA GLU A 336 15.88 -8.44 -41.67
C GLU A 336 14.61 -7.65 -42.02
N GLU A 337 13.52 -8.37 -42.29
CA GLU A 337 12.19 -7.83 -42.58
C GLU A 337 11.61 -6.98 -41.42
N ASN A 338 12.01 -7.28 -40.17
CA ASN A 338 11.47 -6.62 -38.98
C ASN A 338 12.32 -5.43 -38.52
N ARG A 339 13.48 -5.19 -39.13
CA ARG A 339 14.38 -4.08 -38.74
C ARG A 339 13.75 -2.72 -38.98
N LEU A 340 12.78 -2.60 -39.88
CA LEU A 340 12.04 -1.35 -40.14
C LEU A 340 11.29 -0.84 -38.89
N ILE A 341 11.00 -1.72 -37.93
CA ILE A 341 10.35 -1.37 -36.66
C ILE A 341 11.22 -0.38 -35.86
N TRP A 342 12.53 -0.54 -35.89
CA TRP A 342 13.42 0.15 -34.96
C TRP A 342 14.61 0.87 -35.58
N LYS A 343 15.06 0.48 -36.78
CA LYS A 343 16.25 1.06 -37.42
C LYS A 343 16.00 2.55 -37.67
N GLY A 344 16.87 3.40 -37.11
CA GLY A 344 16.71 4.86 -37.10
C GLY A 344 15.55 5.41 -36.25
N ASN A 345 14.76 4.56 -35.60
CA ASN A 345 13.56 4.94 -34.85
C ASN A 345 13.43 4.16 -33.52
N PRO A 346 14.36 4.36 -32.57
CA PRO A 346 14.40 3.58 -31.33
C PRO A 346 13.17 3.76 -30.42
N GLN A 347 12.42 4.84 -30.60
CA GLN A 347 11.23 5.21 -29.84
C GLN A 347 9.96 4.42 -30.20
N ARG A 348 9.86 3.86 -31.41
CA ARG A 348 8.63 3.22 -31.93
C ARG A 348 8.14 2.09 -31.03
N ILE A 349 9.06 1.24 -30.56
CA ILE A 349 8.73 0.13 -29.66
C ILE A 349 8.14 0.64 -28.35
N HIS A 350 8.68 1.73 -27.77
CA HIS A 350 8.15 2.33 -26.55
C HIS A 350 6.69 2.79 -26.73
N TYR A 351 6.37 3.45 -27.85
CA TYR A 351 5.01 3.89 -28.15
C TYR A 351 4.03 2.73 -28.36
N PHE A 352 4.45 1.68 -29.08
CA PHE A 352 3.62 0.51 -29.27
C PHE A 352 3.32 -0.23 -27.96
N VAL A 353 4.33 -0.41 -27.12
CA VAL A 353 4.12 -1.03 -25.80
C VAL A 353 3.24 -0.13 -24.92
N ALA A 354 3.39 1.19 -24.98
CA ALA A 354 2.53 2.13 -24.27
C ALA A 354 1.06 2.00 -24.72
N ARG A 355 0.83 1.82 -26.03
CA ARG A 355 -0.49 1.58 -26.61
C ARG A 355 -1.07 0.29 -26.06
N ASN A 356 -0.32 -0.80 -26.07
CA ASN A 356 -0.76 -2.09 -25.55
C ASN A 356 -1.16 -2.05 -24.07
N GLU A 357 -0.35 -1.39 -23.23
CA GLU A 357 -0.65 -1.22 -21.81
C GLU A 357 -1.91 -0.38 -21.60
N LEU A 358 -2.10 0.69 -22.38
CA LEU A 358 -3.33 1.50 -22.35
C LEU A 358 -4.56 0.73 -22.83
N THR A 359 -4.48 0.01 -23.95
CA THR A 359 -5.58 -0.81 -24.48
C THR A 359 -5.98 -1.86 -23.46
N LYS A 360 -5.00 -2.53 -22.85
CA LYS A 360 -5.25 -3.52 -21.79
C LYS A 360 -5.88 -2.90 -20.55
N LYS A 361 -5.47 -1.67 -20.18
CA LYS A 361 -6.09 -0.92 -19.07
C LYS A 361 -7.53 -0.54 -19.42
N LEU A 362 -7.82 -0.06 -20.62
CA LEU A 362 -9.16 0.31 -21.09
C LEU A 362 -10.11 -0.88 -21.16
N GLU A 363 -9.68 -2.01 -21.73
CA GLU A 363 -10.48 -3.25 -21.79
C GLU A 363 -10.84 -3.80 -20.41
N LYS A 364 -9.95 -3.60 -19.42
CA LYS A 364 -10.17 -4.04 -18.03
C LYS A 364 -10.77 -2.94 -17.16
N ALA A 365 -10.82 -1.70 -17.65
CA ALA A 365 -11.34 -0.57 -16.89
C ALA A 365 -12.85 -0.73 -16.75
N LYS A 366 -13.32 -0.52 -15.53
CA LYS A 366 -14.76 -0.52 -15.27
C LYS A 366 -15.31 0.84 -15.68
N GLN A 367 -16.54 0.86 -16.16
CA GLN A 367 -17.28 2.11 -16.41
C GLN A 367 -18.09 2.56 -15.19
N SER A 368 -18.31 1.66 -14.23
CA SER A 368 -19.00 1.93 -12.97
C SER A 368 -18.40 1.11 -11.82
N ALA A 369 -18.58 1.60 -10.60
CA ALA A 369 -18.20 0.86 -9.41
C ALA A 369 -19.22 -0.25 -9.14
N ARG A 370 -18.75 -1.46 -8.86
CA ARG A 370 -19.64 -2.60 -8.55
C ARG A 370 -20.45 -2.32 -7.28
N ARG A 371 -21.77 -2.52 -7.34
CA ARG A 371 -22.65 -2.38 -6.18
C ARG A 371 -22.83 -3.72 -5.47
N THR A 372 -22.53 -3.74 -4.17
CA THR A 372 -22.72 -4.95 -3.33
C THR A 372 -23.66 -4.65 -2.18
N LEU A 373 -24.82 -5.31 -2.15
CA LEU A 373 -25.77 -5.20 -1.04
C LEU A 373 -25.21 -5.85 0.24
N PRO A 374 -25.55 -5.31 1.42
CA PRO A 374 -25.19 -5.93 2.69
C PRO A 374 -25.90 -7.27 2.84
N ASP A 375 -25.22 -8.20 3.50
CA ASP A 375 -25.69 -9.56 3.74
C ASP A 375 -25.10 -10.01 5.07
N ALA A 376 -25.90 -10.66 5.91
CA ALA A 376 -25.51 -11.02 7.27
C ALA A 376 -24.25 -11.92 7.31
N ASN A 377 -23.96 -12.66 6.23
CA ASN A 377 -22.88 -13.64 6.17
C ASN A 377 -21.72 -13.14 5.31
N LYS A 378 -21.98 -12.78 4.05
CA LYS A 378 -20.99 -12.47 3.00
C LYS A 378 -20.47 -11.03 3.09
N HIS A 379 -21.36 -10.08 3.36
CA HIS A 379 -21.08 -8.65 3.36
C HIS A 379 -21.64 -7.95 4.62
N PRO A 380 -21.25 -8.41 5.83
CA PRO A 380 -21.88 -7.96 7.05
C PRO A 380 -21.53 -6.51 7.39
N LEU A 381 -22.56 -5.74 7.69
CA LEU A 381 -22.52 -4.55 8.52
C LEU A 381 -22.78 -4.92 9.98
N TRP A 382 -22.45 -4.01 10.89
CA TRP A 382 -22.45 -4.27 12.33
C TRP A 382 -23.43 -3.34 13.04
N VAL A 383 -24.16 -3.90 14.00
CA VAL A 383 -25.12 -3.17 14.84
C VAL A 383 -24.36 -2.11 15.62
N ARG A 384 -24.83 -0.86 15.56
CA ARG A 384 -24.23 0.27 16.25
C ARG A 384 -24.97 0.52 17.55
N TYR A 385 -24.20 0.81 18.59
CA TYR A 385 -24.70 1.34 19.85
C TYR A 385 -24.05 2.68 20.09
N ASP A 386 -24.83 3.70 20.42
CA ASP A 386 -24.28 4.99 20.85
C ASP A 386 -23.70 4.90 22.27
N ALA A 387 -22.84 5.85 22.63
CA ALA A 387 -22.54 6.07 24.04
C ALA A 387 -23.81 6.48 24.80
N ARG A 388 -23.86 6.19 26.12
CA ARG A 388 -24.97 6.54 27.02
C ARG A 388 -25.54 7.93 26.73
N GLY A 389 -26.85 8.00 26.45
CA GLY A 389 -27.57 9.23 26.10
C GLY A 389 -27.48 9.65 24.63
N GLY A 390 -27.17 8.70 23.74
CA GLY A 390 -27.15 8.90 22.29
C GLY A 390 -28.53 9.00 21.64
N ASN A 391 -28.55 8.96 20.30
CA ASN A 391 -29.78 9.02 19.51
C ASN A 391 -30.23 7.65 18.97
N LEU A 392 -29.32 6.68 18.93
CA LEU A 392 -29.60 5.28 18.68
C LEU A 392 -29.76 4.53 20.02
N GLN A 393 -29.91 3.21 19.95
CA GLN A 393 -29.72 2.34 21.12
C GLN A 393 -28.35 2.62 21.71
N ASP A 394 -28.26 2.77 23.03
CA ASP A 394 -26.99 2.98 23.71
C ASP A 394 -26.53 1.74 24.49
N TYR A 395 -25.31 1.82 25.00
CA TYR A 395 -24.72 0.84 25.90
C TYR A 395 -23.98 1.54 27.04
N TYR A 396 -23.76 0.82 28.13
CA TYR A 396 -22.85 1.25 29.19
C TYR A 396 -22.06 0.06 29.76
N LEU A 397 -20.89 0.37 30.33
CA LEU A 397 -20.00 -0.65 30.89
C LEU A 397 -19.92 -0.51 32.40
N THR A 398 -20.09 -1.62 33.12
CA THR A 398 -19.93 -1.68 34.57
C THR A 398 -18.82 -2.63 34.97
N ALA A 399 -18.30 -2.44 36.18
CA ALA A 399 -17.32 -3.32 36.81
C ALA A 399 -17.87 -3.75 38.17
N GLU A 400 -17.61 -5.00 38.56
CA GLU A 400 -18.01 -5.56 39.86
C GLU A 400 -17.26 -4.90 41.03
N SER A 401 -16.04 -4.42 40.78
CA SER A 401 -15.26 -3.60 41.71
C SER A 401 -14.27 -2.73 40.96
N ASP A 402 -13.70 -1.74 41.65
CA ASP A 402 -12.66 -0.83 41.11
C ASP A 402 -11.31 -1.52 40.86
N LYS A 403 -11.15 -2.80 41.24
CA LYS A 403 -9.92 -3.55 40.98
C LYS A 403 -9.71 -3.73 39.48
N PRO A 404 -8.50 -3.54 38.92
CA PRO A 404 -8.27 -3.64 37.47
C PRO A 404 -8.72 -4.96 36.84
N ARG A 405 -8.54 -6.09 37.54
CA ARG A 405 -8.92 -7.42 37.03
C ARG A 405 -10.34 -7.87 37.40
N SER A 406 -11.20 -6.94 37.86
CA SER A 406 -12.59 -7.23 38.19
C SER A 406 -13.41 -7.70 36.99
N ARG A 407 -14.48 -8.45 37.27
CA ARG A 407 -15.48 -8.82 36.27
C ARG A 407 -16.14 -7.56 35.75
N ARG A 408 -16.41 -7.55 34.44
CA ARG A 408 -17.01 -6.41 33.75
C ARG A 408 -18.18 -6.86 32.92
N PHE A 409 -19.15 -5.99 32.78
CA PHE A 409 -20.38 -6.24 32.07
C PHE A 409 -20.63 -5.11 31.09
N VAL A 410 -21.26 -5.45 29.96
CA VAL A 410 -21.94 -4.48 29.12
C VAL A 410 -23.43 -4.65 29.34
N THR A 411 -24.15 -3.55 29.45
CA THR A 411 -25.61 -3.54 29.32
C THR A 411 -25.97 -2.86 28.02
N PHE A 412 -26.71 -3.56 27.17
CA PHE A 412 -27.32 -3.02 25.97
C PHE A 412 -28.70 -2.51 26.34
N SER A 413 -29.01 -1.24 26.03
CA SER A 413 -30.34 -0.68 26.28
C SER A 413 -31.45 -1.49 25.62
N GLN A 414 -31.20 -2.02 24.43
CA GLN A 414 -32.11 -2.87 23.67
C GLN A 414 -31.35 -3.94 22.88
N LEU A 415 -31.92 -5.15 22.81
CA LEU A 415 -31.47 -6.24 21.95
C LEU A 415 -32.67 -7.11 21.56
N ILE A 416 -32.66 -7.70 20.36
CA ILE A 416 -33.65 -8.73 20.01
C ILE A 416 -33.34 -9.99 20.82
N TRP A 417 -34.37 -10.60 21.41
CA TRP A 417 -34.25 -11.70 22.35
C TRP A 417 -35.24 -12.82 22.00
N PRO A 418 -34.88 -14.10 22.16
CA PRO A 418 -35.81 -15.19 21.95
C PRO A 418 -36.90 -15.21 23.04
N SER A 419 -38.12 -15.58 22.66
CA SER A 419 -39.26 -15.85 23.54
C SER A 419 -39.87 -17.22 23.23
N GLU A 420 -40.85 -17.66 24.03
CA GLU A 420 -41.56 -18.93 23.80
C GLU A 420 -42.28 -18.98 22.44
N SER A 421 -42.77 -17.83 21.97
CA SER A 421 -43.55 -17.69 20.73
C SER A 421 -42.77 -17.09 19.55
N GLY A 422 -41.46 -16.87 19.69
CA GLY A 422 -40.62 -16.29 18.62
C GLY A 422 -39.55 -15.34 19.14
N TRP A 423 -39.67 -14.06 18.80
CA TRP A 423 -38.70 -13.02 19.16
C TRP A 423 -39.40 -11.82 19.79
N LEU A 424 -38.72 -11.15 20.73
CA LEU A 424 -39.16 -9.88 21.30
C LEU A 424 -38.00 -8.88 21.35
N GLU A 425 -38.34 -7.59 21.39
CA GLU A 425 -37.37 -6.54 21.70
C GLU A 425 -37.23 -6.40 23.22
N LYS A 426 -36.07 -6.79 23.77
CA LYS A 426 -35.80 -6.79 25.21
C LYS A 426 -34.99 -5.58 25.62
N LYS A 427 -35.36 -4.95 26.75
CA LYS A 427 -34.58 -3.86 27.37
C LYS A 427 -33.49 -4.39 28.30
N ASP A 428 -32.46 -3.58 28.49
CA ASP A 428 -31.43 -3.73 29.53
C ASP A 428 -30.78 -5.12 29.56
N VAL A 429 -30.39 -5.61 28.38
CA VAL A 429 -29.76 -6.92 28.23
C VAL A 429 -28.30 -6.84 28.65
N GLN A 430 -27.96 -7.53 29.74
CA GLN A 430 -26.60 -7.59 30.27
C GLN A 430 -25.81 -8.78 29.71
N ALA A 431 -24.54 -8.56 29.38
CA ALA A 431 -23.59 -9.60 29.00
C ALA A 431 -22.24 -9.41 29.69
N GLU A 432 -21.66 -10.50 30.21
CA GLU A 432 -20.33 -10.46 30.81
C GLU A 432 -19.23 -10.33 29.72
N LEU A 433 -18.20 -9.55 30.02
CA LEU A 433 -17.02 -9.38 29.17
C LEU A 433 -15.89 -10.33 29.58
N ALA A 434 -15.20 -10.91 28.61
CA ALA A 434 -13.96 -11.60 28.87
C ALA A 434 -12.86 -10.61 29.24
N LEU A 435 -11.98 -11.00 30.17
CA LEU A 435 -10.92 -10.13 30.66
C LEU A 435 -9.94 -9.74 29.53
N SER A 436 -9.81 -8.44 29.26
CA SER A 436 -8.90 -7.90 28.23
C SER A 436 -7.77 -7.12 28.87
N ARG A 437 -6.52 -7.61 28.72
CA ARG A 437 -5.31 -6.92 29.19
C ARG A 437 -5.15 -5.53 28.61
N GLN A 438 -5.52 -5.34 27.35
CA GLN A 438 -5.46 -4.02 26.73
C GLN A 438 -6.41 -3.04 27.43
N PHE A 439 -7.62 -3.48 27.75
CA PHE A 439 -8.62 -2.60 28.35
C PHE A 439 -8.28 -2.27 29.81
N TYR A 440 -8.11 -3.28 30.67
CA TYR A 440 -7.95 -3.01 32.10
C TYR A 440 -6.62 -2.37 32.49
N GLN A 441 -5.58 -2.44 31.64
CA GLN A 441 -4.31 -1.77 31.90
C GLN A 441 -4.30 -0.32 31.43
N GLN A 442 -5.26 0.08 30.59
CA GLN A 442 -5.24 1.37 29.90
C GLN A 442 -6.49 2.19 30.12
N VAL A 443 -7.59 1.63 30.61
CA VAL A 443 -8.86 2.36 30.80
C VAL A 443 -9.29 2.28 32.25
N THR A 444 -9.44 3.45 32.87
CA THR A 444 -10.04 3.63 34.20
C THR A 444 -11.35 4.39 34.02
N PHE A 445 -12.42 3.94 34.68
CA PHE A 445 -13.70 4.65 34.66
C PHE A 445 -13.71 5.76 35.70
N LEU A 446 -14.22 6.94 35.30
CA LEU A 446 -14.52 8.03 36.22
C LEU A 446 -15.99 7.96 36.63
N LYS A 447 -16.30 8.41 37.86
CA LYS A 447 -17.67 8.42 38.37
C LYS A 447 -18.46 9.53 37.68
N ASN A 448 -19.48 9.17 36.91
CA ASN A 448 -20.41 10.13 36.35
C ASN A 448 -21.82 9.53 36.15
N ASP A 449 -22.84 10.22 36.66
CA ASP A 449 -24.23 9.75 36.63
C ASP A 449 -24.98 10.15 35.36
N LYS A 450 -24.51 11.21 34.68
CA LYS A 450 -25.15 11.75 33.47
C LYS A 450 -24.14 11.86 32.33
N GLY A 451 -24.66 11.81 31.10
CA GLY A 451 -23.87 11.94 29.87
C GLY A 451 -23.01 10.71 29.55
N LYS A 452 -22.08 10.89 28.61
CA LYS A 452 -21.15 9.83 28.15
C LYS A 452 -20.28 9.36 29.30
N GLN A 453 -19.99 8.07 29.38
CA GLN A 453 -19.16 7.50 30.44
C GLN A 453 -17.72 8.00 30.34
N GLU A 454 -17.27 8.75 31.34
CA GLU A 454 -15.95 9.38 31.37
C GLU A 454 -14.86 8.40 31.76
N ILE A 455 -13.67 8.57 31.17
CA ILE A 455 -12.53 7.68 31.37
C ILE A 455 -11.21 8.43 31.47
N GLU A 456 -10.26 7.79 32.11
CA GLU A 456 -8.83 8.05 31.91
C GLU A 456 -8.23 6.94 31.06
N PHE A 457 -7.56 7.33 29.97
CA PHE A 457 -6.79 6.44 29.12
C PHE A 457 -5.30 6.55 29.44
N LYS A 458 -4.67 5.48 29.93
CA LYS A 458 -3.24 5.42 30.22
C LYS A 458 -2.47 4.73 29.09
N ASP A 459 -1.55 5.45 28.45
CA ASP A 459 -0.57 4.83 27.57
C ASP A 459 0.49 4.09 28.39
N LYS A 460 0.64 2.80 28.15
CA LYS A 460 1.58 1.96 28.91
C LYS A 460 3.03 2.23 28.52
N GLY A 461 3.28 2.68 27.30
CA GLY A 461 4.62 2.99 26.82
C GLY A 461 5.18 4.22 27.54
N SER A 462 4.58 5.38 27.30
CA SER A 462 5.01 6.66 27.85
C SER A 462 4.66 6.85 29.33
N GLY A 463 3.61 6.18 29.82
CA GLY A 463 3.02 6.42 31.13
C GLY A 463 1.99 7.55 31.16
N THR A 464 1.82 8.26 30.05
CA THR A 464 0.91 9.42 29.89
C THR A 464 -0.54 9.01 30.10
N THR A 465 -1.29 9.83 30.83
CA THR A 465 -2.73 9.68 31.00
C THR A 465 -3.47 10.74 30.18
N PHE A 466 -4.54 10.34 29.51
CA PHE A 466 -5.40 11.20 28.70
C PHE A 466 -6.83 11.15 29.23
N SER A 467 -7.44 12.31 29.45
CA SER A 467 -8.87 12.40 29.76
C SER A 467 -9.71 12.12 28.52
N GLY A 468 -10.81 11.38 28.65
CA GLY A 468 -11.70 11.05 27.55
C GLY A 468 -13.05 10.52 27.99
N HIS A 469 -13.77 9.93 27.04
CA HIS A 469 -15.01 9.21 27.31
C HIS A 469 -15.16 8.03 26.36
N LEU A 470 -16.06 7.09 26.71
CA LEU A 470 -16.50 6.06 25.78
C LEU A 470 -17.30 6.70 24.64
N GLY A 471 -17.00 6.30 23.40
CA GLY A 471 -17.75 6.66 22.20
C GLY A 471 -18.77 5.59 21.84
N GLY A 472 -19.27 5.62 20.60
CA GLY A 472 -20.13 4.56 20.08
C GLY A 472 -19.41 3.19 20.03
N ALA A 473 -20.18 2.11 20.06
CA ALA A 473 -19.69 0.75 19.92
C ALA A 473 -20.34 0.02 18.75
N LYS A 474 -19.68 -1.05 18.28
CA LYS A 474 -20.21 -1.96 17.25
C LYS A 474 -20.19 -3.40 17.74
N LEU A 475 -21.29 -4.11 17.60
CA LEU A 475 -21.38 -5.54 17.89
C LEU A 475 -20.87 -6.34 16.67
N GLN A 476 -19.76 -7.07 16.83
CA GLN A 476 -19.04 -7.74 15.76
C GLN A 476 -18.90 -9.24 15.97
N LEU A 477 -19.08 -10.00 14.88
CA LEU A 477 -18.83 -11.44 14.82
C LEU A 477 -17.53 -11.75 14.06
N GLU A 478 -16.99 -12.96 14.23
CA GLU A 478 -15.82 -13.40 13.46
C GLU A 478 -16.23 -13.71 12.00
N ARG A 479 -15.74 -12.90 11.05
CA ARG A 479 -16.05 -13.08 9.61
C ARG A 479 -15.71 -14.48 9.09
N SER A 480 -14.61 -15.07 9.54
CA SER A 480 -14.24 -16.45 9.16
C SER A 480 -15.24 -17.50 9.62
N VAL A 481 -16.02 -17.21 10.66
CA VAL A 481 -17.11 -18.08 11.11
C VAL A 481 -18.36 -17.85 10.26
N LEU A 482 -18.69 -16.58 9.96
CA LEU A 482 -19.83 -16.21 9.11
C LEU A 482 -19.75 -16.77 7.68
N GLU A 483 -18.54 -16.89 7.14
CA GLU A 483 -18.29 -17.45 5.81
C GLU A 483 -18.42 -18.99 5.77
N ASN A 484 -18.58 -19.66 6.91
CA ASN A 484 -18.77 -21.11 6.96
C ASN A 484 -20.25 -21.46 6.77
N LYS A 485 -20.58 -22.08 5.63
CA LYS A 485 -21.94 -22.51 5.26
C LYS A 485 -22.50 -23.64 6.14
N GLU A 486 -21.65 -24.39 6.85
CA GLU A 486 -22.06 -25.52 7.70
C GLU A 486 -22.60 -25.09 9.08
N ARG A 487 -22.47 -23.80 9.42
CA ARG A 487 -22.86 -23.28 10.75
C ARG A 487 -24.36 -23.05 10.87
N LYS A 488 -24.93 -23.52 11.98
CA LYS A 488 -26.33 -23.30 12.32
C LYS A 488 -26.52 -22.03 13.16
N PHE A 489 -26.47 -20.88 12.49
CA PHE A 489 -26.51 -19.59 13.19
C PHE A 489 -27.80 -19.34 13.98
N GLU A 490 -28.94 -19.80 13.47
CA GLU A 490 -30.24 -19.69 14.15
C GLU A 490 -30.30 -20.50 15.46
N GLU A 491 -29.51 -21.58 15.56
CA GLU A 491 -29.35 -22.36 16.81
C GLU A 491 -28.38 -21.70 17.81
N GLY A 492 -27.73 -20.60 17.41
CA GLY A 492 -26.78 -19.83 18.21
C GLY A 492 -25.31 -20.17 17.95
N GLU A 493 -24.96 -20.84 16.84
CA GLU A 493 -23.57 -21.13 16.46
C GLU A 493 -22.82 -19.93 15.85
N ILE A 494 -22.81 -18.80 16.54
CA ILE A 494 -22.25 -17.53 16.03
C ILE A 494 -20.72 -17.39 16.18
N GLY A 495 -20.05 -18.38 16.78
CA GLY A 495 -18.65 -18.27 17.15
C GLY A 495 -18.41 -17.21 18.23
N LYS A 496 -17.33 -16.42 18.12
CA LYS A 496 -17.02 -15.37 19.09
C LYS A 496 -17.67 -14.05 18.72
N ALA A 497 -18.39 -13.46 19.67
CA ALA A 497 -18.92 -12.11 19.58
C ALA A 497 -18.03 -11.10 20.34
N TYR A 498 -18.01 -9.87 19.83
CA TYR A 498 -17.18 -8.80 20.35
C TYR A 498 -17.91 -7.46 20.32
N LEU A 499 -17.75 -6.69 21.38
CA LEU A 499 -18.11 -5.27 21.42
C LEU A 499 -16.87 -4.45 21.05
N ASN A 500 -16.90 -3.79 19.89
CA ASN A 500 -15.84 -2.89 19.46
C ASN A 500 -16.16 -1.46 19.90
N VAL A 501 -15.55 -1.04 21.01
CA VAL A 501 -15.83 0.22 21.69
C VAL A 501 -14.90 1.32 21.18
N ALA A 502 -15.44 2.44 20.72
CA ALA A 502 -14.65 3.64 20.48
C ALA A 502 -14.25 4.30 21.80
N ILE A 503 -12.99 4.72 21.88
CA ILE A 503 -12.39 5.43 22.99
C ILE A 503 -12.00 6.80 22.45
N ASP A 504 -12.69 7.84 22.90
CA ASP A 504 -12.46 9.21 22.47
C ASP A 504 -11.70 9.94 23.57
N PHE A 505 -10.44 10.26 23.35
CA PHE A 505 -9.65 11.01 24.34
C PHE A 505 -9.08 12.30 23.77
N LYS A 506 -8.86 13.28 24.65
CA LYS A 506 -8.28 14.56 24.32
C LYS A 506 -6.77 14.36 24.07
N PRO A 507 -6.24 14.72 22.89
CA PRO A 507 -4.79 14.72 22.69
C PRO A 507 -4.15 15.75 23.63
N LEU A 508 -2.87 15.56 23.98
CA LEU A 508 -2.11 16.51 24.81
C LEU A 508 -2.03 17.90 24.16
N GLN A 509 -1.92 17.92 22.83
CA GLN A 509 -1.93 19.12 22.03
C GLN A 509 -3.17 19.10 21.14
N GLU A 510 -3.96 20.17 21.18
CA GLU A 510 -5.15 20.25 20.35
C GLU A 510 -4.77 20.24 18.87
N VAL A 511 -5.49 19.45 18.07
CA VAL A 511 -5.31 19.38 16.62
C VAL A 511 -6.60 19.80 15.94
N LYS A 512 -6.56 20.88 15.15
CA LYS A 512 -7.67 21.33 14.30
C LYS A 512 -7.25 21.27 12.84
N ASN A 513 -8.09 20.63 12.03
CA ASN A 513 -7.84 20.43 10.60
C ASN A 513 -6.43 19.81 10.34
N GLY A 514 -6.00 18.87 11.19
CA GLY A 514 -4.68 18.24 11.09
C GLY A 514 -3.49 19.05 11.58
N ARG A 515 -3.65 20.34 11.86
CA ARG A 515 -2.60 21.20 12.41
C ARG A 515 -2.68 21.20 13.92
N VAL A 516 -1.54 21.03 14.58
CA VAL A 516 -1.42 21.25 16.02
C VAL A 516 -1.63 22.74 16.32
N GLN A 517 -2.39 23.04 17.38
CA GLN A 517 -2.70 24.42 17.78
C GLN A 517 -1.66 25.03 18.72
N ALA A 518 -0.75 24.21 19.28
CA ALA A 518 0.42 24.70 20.00
C ALA A 518 1.29 25.63 19.11
N PRO A 519 2.09 26.53 19.70
CA PRO A 519 2.86 27.51 18.92
C PRO A 519 3.79 26.87 17.87
N TYR A 520 4.47 25.76 18.19
CA TYR A 520 5.29 25.02 17.21
C TYR A 520 4.49 24.51 15.99
N GLY A 521 3.16 24.34 16.13
CA GLY A 521 2.29 23.96 15.03
C GLY A 521 2.14 25.06 13.97
N GLN A 522 2.40 26.32 14.32
CA GLN A 522 2.38 27.46 13.39
C GLN A 522 3.64 27.52 12.52
N VAL A 523 4.76 26.98 13.04
CA VAL A 523 6.03 26.83 12.32
C VAL A 523 5.89 25.95 11.09
N LEU A 524 4.94 25.01 11.08
CA LEU A 524 4.84 23.96 10.07
C LEU A 524 3.90 24.33 8.92
N GLN A 525 4.34 24.07 7.69
CA GLN A 525 3.47 24.08 6.51
C GLN A 525 3.03 22.65 6.17
N LEU A 526 1.71 22.44 6.15
CA LEU A 526 1.10 21.14 5.90
C LEU A 526 0.48 21.07 4.50
N ILE A 527 0.64 19.93 3.83
CA ILE A 527 -0.10 19.58 2.61
C ILE A 527 -1.21 18.58 2.94
N ARG A 528 -2.34 18.71 2.24
CA ARG A 528 -3.49 17.79 2.37
C ARG A 528 -3.81 17.23 1.00
N LEU A 529 -3.56 15.94 0.84
CA LEU A 529 -3.93 15.22 -0.36
C LEU A 529 -5.22 14.42 -0.11
N PRO A 530 -6.09 14.24 -1.12
CA PRO A 530 -7.24 13.36 -1.01
C PRO A 530 -6.83 11.97 -0.54
N ASN A 531 -7.57 11.39 0.42
CA ASN A 531 -7.31 10.06 1.00
C ASN A 531 -5.96 9.90 1.75
N ALA A 532 -5.25 10.99 2.06
CA ALA A 532 -4.05 10.98 2.89
C ALA A 532 -4.28 11.75 4.20
N PHE A 533 -3.51 11.41 5.24
CA PHE A 533 -3.43 12.25 6.42
C PHE A 533 -2.59 13.51 6.11
N PRO A 534 -2.81 14.64 6.81
CA PRO A 534 -2.03 15.86 6.62
C PRO A 534 -0.54 15.62 6.86
N LYS A 535 0.30 16.09 5.94
CA LYS A 535 1.76 15.88 5.99
C LYS A 535 2.52 17.18 6.07
N VAL A 536 3.58 17.22 6.86
CA VAL A 536 4.54 18.32 6.85
C VAL A 536 5.27 18.32 5.51
N ARG A 537 5.24 19.48 4.83
CA ARG A 537 5.96 19.73 3.58
C ARG A 537 7.24 20.53 3.83
N THR A 538 7.15 21.57 4.66
CA THR A 538 8.26 22.45 5.02
C THR A 538 7.90 23.23 6.30
N TYR A 539 8.74 24.20 6.66
CA TYR A 539 8.58 25.10 7.80
C TYR A 539 8.55 26.56 7.32
N LYS A 540 7.96 27.43 8.14
CA LYS A 540 7.97 28.87 7.96
C LYS A 540 9.13 29.47 8.76
N SER A 541 9.90 30.33 8.11
CA SER A 541 11.20 30.78 8.62
C SER A 541 11.06 31.75 9.79
N GLU A 542 10.16 32.72 9.70
CA GLU A 542 9.92 33.73 10.76
C GLU A 542 9.40 33.08 12.04
N GLU A 543 8.33 32.29 11.93
CA GLU A 543 7.74 31.62 13.10
C GLU A 543 8.69 30.61 13.75
N LEU A 544 9.61 29.99 12.99
CA LEU A 544 10.65 29.12 13.55
C LEU A 544 11.61 29.91 14.43
N VAL A 545 12.07 31.07 13.97
CA VAL A 545 13.00 31.92 14.73
C VAL A 545 12.35 32.42 16.01
N GLU A 546 11.11 32.91 15.93
CA GLU A 546 10.36 33.35 17.10
C GLU A 546 10.16 32.22 18.11
N TRP A 547 9.81 31.02 17.64
CA TRP A 547 9.62 29.85 18.50
C TRP A 547 10.90 29.45 19.24
N ILE A 548 12.06 29.46 18.58
CA ILE A 548 13.33 29.09 19.21
C ILE A 548 13.73 30.12 20.26
N LYS A 549 13.58 31.41 19.99
CA LYS A 549 13.84 32.48 20.97
C LYS A 549 12.95 32.39 22.20
N ALA A 550 11.68 32.00 22.02
CA ALA A 550 10.71 31.88 23.11
C ALA A 550 10.74 30.52 23.83
N SER A 551 11.52 29.56 23.35
CA SER A 551 11.49 28.19 23.86
C SER A 551 12.27 28.04 25.18
N PRO A 552 11.68 27.45 26.25
CA PRO A 552 12.37 27.23 27.52
C PRO A 552 13.39 26.08 27.45
N GLN A 553 14.27 25.97 28.47
CA GLN A 553 15.29 24.91 28.58
C GLN A 553 14.71 23.49 28.80
N HIS A 554 15.52 22.47 28.48
CA HIS A 554 15.06 21.13 28.10
C HIS A 554 14.59 20.21 29.23
N LEU A 555 13.34 19.72 29.11
CA LEU A 555 12.84 18.51 29.79
C LEU A 555 13.14 17.26 28.95
N SER A 556 12.91 16.06 29.51
CA SER A 556 12.98 14.79 28.76
C SER A 556 11.60 14.19 28.55
N GLY A 557 11.46 13.28 27.59
CA GLY A 557 10.19 12.59 27.35
C GLY A 557 9.10 13.50 26.77
N VAL A 558 7.85 13.15 27.04
CA VAL A 558 6.64 13.82 26.50
C VAL A 558 6.58 15.30 26.85
N GLU A 559 7.01 15.69 28.05
CA GLU A 559 6.94 17.08 28.55
C GLU A 559 7.76 18.04 27.69
N SER A 560 8.84 17.56 27.08
CA SER A 560 9.71 18.35 26.22
C SER A 560 9.12 18.71 24.86
N LEU A 561 7.94 18.18 24.49
CA LEU A 561 7.25 18.58 23.26
C LEU A 561 6.92 20.08 23.24
N ALA A 562 6.77 20.70 24.41
CA ALA A 562 6.49 22.12 24.58
C ALA A 562 7.73 23.02 24.51
N SER A 563 8.95 22.48 24.30
CA SER A 563 10.17 23.28 24.28
C SER A 563 11.17 22.88 23.21
N GLY A 564 11.84 23.87 22.62
CA GLY A 564 12.78 23.69 21.50
C GLY A 564 12.11 23.12 20.25
N PHE A 565 12.90 22.79 19.23
CA PHE A 565 12.38 22.18 18.01
C PHE A 565 13.29 21.08 17.51
N ARG A 566 12.76 19.85 17.42
CA ARG A 566 13.52 18.67 17.04
C ARG A 566 12.77 17.87 15.99
N VAL A 567 13.53 17.38 15.03
CA VAL A 567 13.02 16.63 13.88
C VAL A 567 13.74 15.29 13.83
N MET A 568 12.98 14.21 13.70
CA MET A 568 13.49 12.86 13.49
C MET A 568 13.22 12.44 12.06
N SER A 569 14.25 12.00 11.33
CA SER A 569 14.09 11.39 10.01
C SER A 569 14.20 9.88 10.08
N ILE A 570 13.54 9.21 9.13
CA ILE A 570 13.42 7.76 9.05
C ILE A 570 13.67 7.30 7.62
N ASP A 571 14.67 6.44 7.48
CA ASP A 571 14.87 5.58 6.31
C ASP A 571 14.36 4.18 6.67
N LEU A 572 13.40 3.66 5.92
CA LEU A 572 12.80 2.37 6.19
C LEU A 572 13.65 1.27 5.55
N GLY A 573 13.83 0.15 6.27
CA GLY A 573 14.68 -0.94 5.80
C GLY A 573 13.99 -2.31 5.83
N LEU A 574 14.65 -3.27 5.18
CA LEU A 574 14.29 -4.69 5.23
C LEU A 574 15.14 -5.49 6.23
N ARG A 575 16.41 -5.10 6.42
CA ARG A 575 17.36 -5.76 7.33
C ARG A 575 17.21 -5.31 8.77
N ALA A 576 17.02 -4.01 8.94
CA ALA A 576 16.53 -3.38 10.15
C ALA A 576 15.23 -2.68 9.79
N ALA A 577 14.28 -2.61 10.73
CA ALA A 577 12.99 -2.00 10.47
C ALA A 577 13.09 -0.53 10.02
N ALA A 578 14.01 0.24 10.62
CA ALA A 578 14.28 1.62 10.26
C ALA A 578 15.68 2.06 10.69
N ALA A 579 16.27 3.02 9.97
CA ALA A 579 17.37 3.85 10.44
C ALA A 579 16.82 5.23 10.81
N THR A 580 17.28 5.78 11.93
CA THR A 580 16.80 7.06 12.44
C THR A 580 17.92 8.06 12.60
N SER A 581 17.61 9.34 12.37
CA SER A 581 18.52 10.45 12.67
C SER A 581 17.75 11.64 13.24
N ILE A 582 18.21 12.17 14.37
CA ILE A 582 17.53 13.23 15.12
C ILE A 582 18.40 14.49 15.11
N PHE A 583 17.77 15.61 14.79
CA PHE A 583 18.38 16.94 14.76
C PHE A 583 17.58 17.90 15.65
N SER A 584 18.29 18.76 16.38
CA SER A 584 17.74 19.91 17.12
C SER A 584 18.03 21.19 16.38
N VAL A 585 17.11 22.16 16.48
CA VAL A 585 17.34 23.52 16.00
C VAL A 585 17.99 24.33 17.12
N GLU A 586 19.11 24.97 16.82
CA GLU A 586 19.93 25.74 17.75
C GLU A 586 20.36 27.06 17.10
N GLU A 587 20.63 28.08 17.93
CA GLU A 587 21.34 29.29 17.51
C GLU A 587 22.84 28.96 17.45
N SER A 588 23.51 29.23 16.33
CA SER A 588 24.96 29.08 16.24
C SER A 588 25.56 30.06 15.25
N SER A 589 26.71 30.63 15.62
CA SER A 589 27.52 31.52 14.79
C SER A 589 28.77 30.84 14.22
N ASP A 590 29.05 29.58 14.56
CA ASP A 590 30.34 28.94 14.30
C ASP A 590 30.37 28.16 12.98
N LYS A 591 31.24 28.61 12.06
CA LYS A 591 31.50 27.96 10.76
C LYS A 591 32.23 26.62 10.89
N ASN A 592 32.87 26.34 12.03
CA ASN A 592 33.78 25.20 12.23
C ASN A 592 33.27 24.14 13.22
N ALA A 593 31.97 24.09 13.49
CA ALA A 593 31.40 23.10 14.39
C ALA A 593 31.80 21.66 13.97
N THR A 594 32.47 20.94 14.86
CA THR A 594 32.94 19.55 14.64
C THR A 594 31.79 18.54 14.47
N LYS A 595 30.56 18.92 14.84
CA LYS A 595 29.34 18.12 14.74
C LYS A 595 28.64 18.30 13.39
N LEU A 596 28.02 17.23 12.87
CA LEU A 596 27.20 17.30 11.65
C LEU A 596 26.03 18.27 11.86
N ALA A 597 25.96 19.33 11.06
CA ALA A 597 24.88 20.31 11.12
C ALA A 597 24.50 20.83 9.73
N TYR A 598 23.28 21.34 9.60
CA TYR A 598 22.79 21.98 8.38
C TYR A 598 22.25 23.37 8.67
N TRP A 599 22.64 24.35 7.86
CA TRP A 599 21.98 25.65 7.88
C TRP A 599 20.52 25.52 7.47
N ILE A 600 19.67 26.27 8.17
CA ILE A 600 18.23 26.27 7.95
C ILE A 600 17.89 27.42 6.99
N GLU A 601 17.48 27.07 5.78
CA GLU A 601 17.19 28.00 4.69
C GLU A 601 16.24 29.14 5.10
N GLY A 602 16.69 30.39 4.91
CA GLY A 602 15.92 31.59 5.26
C GLY A 602 15.90 31.93 6.74
N THR A 603 16.79 31.39 7.57
CA THR A 603 16.93 31.71 9.00
C THR A 603 18.40 31.80 9.41
N PRO A 604 18.74 32.46 10.54
CA PRO A 604 20.09 32.42 11.12
C PRO A 604 20.37 31.14 11.94
N LEU A 605 19.48 30.14 11.89
CA LEU A 605 19.54 28.97 12.76
C LEU A 605 20.25 27.79 12.08
N VAL A 606 20.70 26.85 12.91
CA VAL A 606 21.31 25.59 12.47
C VAL A 606 20.53 24.39 13.00
N ALA A 607 20.41 23.35 12.19
CA ALA A 607 19.95 22.03 12.60
C ALA A 607 21.16 21.17 12.96
N VAL A 608 21.36 20.88 14.25
CA VAL A 608 22.51 20.15 14.78
C VAL A 608 22.14 18.68 15.01
N HIS A 609 22.98 17.76 14.51
CA HIS A 609 22.81 16.33 14.73
C HIS A 609 22.98 15.98 16.21
N GLN A 610 22.01 15.23 16.74
CA GLN A 610 22.03 14.78 18.14
C GLN A 610 22.36 13.30 18.26
N ARG A 611 21.67 12.46 17.47
CA ARG A 611 21.87 11.01 17.50
C ARG A 611 21.35 10.33 16.24
N SER A 612 21.98 9.22 15.86
CA SER A 612 21.50 8.30 14.83
C SER A 612 21.65 6.86 15.29
N TYR A 613 20.70 6.00 14.97
CA TYR A 613 20.80 4.57 15.27
C TYR A 613 19.81 3.74 14.45
N MET A 614 20.07 2.43 14.42
CA MET A 614 19.22 1.44 13.77
C MET A 614 18.11 0.98 14.73
N LEU A 615 16.86 1.17 14.35
CA LEU A 615 15.72 0.54 14.99
C LEU A 615 15.57 -0.88 14.49
N ARG A 616 15.78 -1.85 15.38
CA ARG A 616 15.65 -3.27 15.11
C ARG A 616 14.47 -3.86 15.86
N LEU A 617 13.70 -4.70 15.19
CA LEU A 617 12.70 -5.54 15.82
C LEU A 617 13.29 -6.89 16.28
N PRO A 618 12.60 -7.62 17.18
CA PRO A 618 12.99 -8.98 17.54
C PRO A 618 13.25 -9.86 16.31
N GLY A 619 14.42 -10.49 16.26
CA GLY A 619 14.87 -11.34 15.15
C GLY A 619 15.58 -10.61 14.00
N GLU A 620 15.78 -9.28 14.06
CA GLU A 620 16.59 -8.53 13.09
C GLU A 620 18.04 -8.34 13.53
N GLN A 621 18.29 -8.43 14.83
CA GLN A 621 19.62 -8.72 15.36
C GLN A 621 19.71 -10.24 15.49
N VAL A 622 20.72 -10.82 14.84
CA VAL A 622 20.82 -12.26 14.67
C VAL A 622 22.23 -12.68 15.04
N GLU A 623 22.33 -13.49 16.09
CA GLU A 623 23.58 -14.13 16.51
C GLU A 623 23.98 -15.23 15.51
N GLN A 624 25.25 -15.63 15.55
CA GLN A 624 25.79 -16.62 14.61
C GLN A 624 25.03 -17.96 14.66
N HIS A 625 24.78 -18.48 15.86
CA HIS A 625 24.05 -19.75 16.03
C HIS A 625 22.61 -19.69 15.47
N VAL A 626 21.95 -18.52 15.51
CA VAL A 626 20.62 -18.33 14.91
C VAL A 626 20.72 -18.34 13.39
N TRP A 627 21.77 -17.73 12.83
CA TRP A 627 22.04 -17.75 11.39
C TRP A 627 22.22 -19.16 10.85
N GLU A 628 23.01 -20.00 11.53
CA GLU A 628 23.25 -21.40 11.15
C GLU A 628 21.93 -22.18 11.09
N LYS A 629 21.10 -22.05 12.13
CA LYS A 629 19.74 -22.64 12.13
C LYS A 629 18.86 -22.12 11.01
N ARG A 630 18.92 -20.82 10.69
CA ARG A 630 18.17 -20.24 9.55
C ARG A 630 18.65 -20.82 8.22
N ASP A 631 19.95 -21.08 8.09
CA ASP A 631 20.55 -21.64 6.88
C ASP A 631 20.14 -23.10 6.69
N GLU A 632 20.28 -23.92 7.73
CA GLU A 632 19.81 -25.30 7.74
C GLU A 632 18.35 -25.40 7.28
N ARG A 633 17.48 -24.52 7.80
CA ARG A 633 16.06 -24.46 7.40
C ARG A 633 15.87 -24.02 5.95
N GLY A 634 16.72 -23.11 5.47
CA GLY A 634 16.78 -22.71 4.07
C GLY A 634 17.20 -23.86 3.16
N ASP A 635 18.17 -24.67 3.57
CA ASP A 635 18.64 -25.82 2.81
C ASP A 635 17.60 -26.95 2.80
N GLN A 636 16.92 -27.20 3.91
CA GLN A 636 15.77 -28.11 3.92
C GLN A 636 14.64 -27.64 2.99
N HIS A 637 14.35 -26.34 2.93
CA HIS A 637 13.39 -25.80 1.97
C HIS A 637 13.81 -26.06 0.51
N LYS A 638 15.10 -25.85 0.19
CA LYS A 638 15.64 -26.13 -1.15
C LYS A 638 15.57 -27.62 -1.48
N ARG A 639 15.94 -28.50 -0.55
CA ARG A 639 15.88 -29.97 -0.67
C ARG A 639 14.46 -30.42 -1.03
N VAL A 640 13.46 -30.05 -0.24
CA VAL A 640 12.05 -30.43 -0.50
C VAL A 640 11.56 -29.85 -1.82
N ARG A 641 11.89 -28.59 -2.12
CA ARG A 641 11.54 -27.96 -3.40
C ARG A 641 12.17 -28.65 -4.60
N PHE A 642 13.40 -29.11 -4.47
CA PHE A 642 14.09 -29.85 -5.50
C PHE A 642 13.35 -31.16 -5.80
N GLN A 643 13.05 -31.96 -4.79
CA GLN A 643 12.33 -33.23 -4.96
C GLN A 643 10.94 -33.05 -5.58
N ILE A 644 10.17 -32.05 -5.16
CA ILE A 644 8.86 -31.74 -5.76
C ILE A 644 8.99 -31.37 -7.25
N ARG A 645 10.06 -30.66 -7.64
CA ARG A 645 10.32 -30.35 -9.05
C ARG A 645 10.69 -31.59 -9.85
N ARG A 646 11.49 -32.49 -9.28
CA ARG A 646 11.85 -33.76 -9.94
C ARG A 646 10.61 -34.60 -10.25
N LEU A 647 9.64 -34.69 -9.33
CA LEU A 647 8.34 -35.33 -9.61
C LEU A 647 7.62 -34.71 -10.81
N ALA A 648 7.57 -33.37 -10.86
CA ALA A 648 6.95 -32.66 -11.96
C ALA A 648 7.67 -32.84 -13.31
N GLU A 649 8.97 -33.16 -13.30
CA GLU A 649 9.75 -33.47 -14.49
C GLU A 649 9.51 -34.91 -14.95
N ILE A 650 9.47 -35.88 -14.02
CA ILE A 650 9.11 -37.28 -14.34
C ILE A 650 7.78 -37.35 -15.07
N ILE A 651 6.72 -36.73 -14.53
CA ILE A 651 5.40 -36.84 -15.14
C ILE A 651 5.32 -36.18 -16.53
N ARG A 652 6.25 -35.27 -16.86
CA ARG A 652 6.35 -34.66 -18.20
C ARG A 652 7.02 -35.57 -19.22
N LEU A 653 7.86 -36.51 -18.78
CA LEU A 653 8.51 -37.51 -19.64
C LEU A 653 7.49 -38.38 -20.37
N ALA A 654 6.31 -38.61 -19.78
CA ALA A 654 5.23 -39.37 -20.41
C ALA A 654 4.80 -38.80 -21.78
N ASN A 655 4.99 -37.48 -22.01
CA ASN A 655 4.60 -36.81 -23.25
C ASN A 655 5.76 -36.63 -24.24
N LYS A 656 6.93 -37.22 -23.96
CA LYS A 656 8.12 -37.08 -24.80
C LYS A 656 8.20 -38.23 -25.80
N GLN A 657 8.50 -37.87 -27.05
CA GLN A 657 8.83 -38.84 -28.09
C GLN A 657 10.15 -39.54 -27.74
N TYR A 658 10.35 -40.75 -28.25
CA TYR A 658 11.48 -41.61 -27.89
C TYR A 658 12.85 -40.92 -27.93
N GLY A 659 13.13 -40.14 -28.98
CA GLY A 659 14.39 -39.38 -29.12
C GLY A 659 14.61 -38.34 -28.01
N ASP A 660 13.55 -37.67 -27.57
CA ASP A 660 13.62 -36.65 -26.51
C ASP A 660 13.70 -37.25 -25.10
N ARG A 661 13.26 -38.50 -24.91
CA ARG A 661 13.26 -39.16 -23.59
C ARG A 661 14.66 -39.29 -23.04
N TRP A 662 15.61 -39.65 -23.91
CA TRP A 662 17.00 -39.90 -23.53
C TRP A 662 17.68 -38.63 -23.02
N ASP A 663 17.52 -37.52 -23.75
CA ASP A 663 18.06 -36.22 -23.38
C ASP A 663 17.51 -35.69 -22.05
N GLU A 664 16.18 -35.79 -21.84
CA GLU A 664 15.57 -35.33 -20.60
C GLU A 664 15.94 -36.23 -19.41
N LEU A 665 16.11 -37.55 -19.64
CA LEU A 665 16.54 -38.49 -18.61
C LEU A 665 17.99 -38.23 -18.20
N ASN A 666 18.90 -37.96 -19.14
CA ASN A 666 20.27 -37.57 -18.82
C ASN A 666 20.33 -36.27 -18.03
N ARG A 667 19.53 -35.27 -18.41
CA ARG A 667 19.44 -34.02 -17.62
C ARG A 667 18.95 -34.27 -16.21
N LEU A 668 18.02 -35.21 -16.03
CA LEU A 668 17.52 -35.62 -14.73
C LEU A 668 18.62 -36.32 -13.92
N ASP A 669 19.32 -37.29 -14.52
CA ASP A 669 20.44 -38.02 -13.90
C ASP A 669 21.55 -37.05 -13.48
N GLU A 670 22.03 -36.21 -14.39
CA GLU A 670 23.02 -35.18 -14.07
C GLU A 670 22.57 -34.30 -12.90
N ALA A 671 21.29 -33.92 -12.84
CA ALA A 671 20.78 -33.06 -11.78
C ALA A 671 20.76 -33.78 -10.41
N VAL A 672 20.56 -35.08 -10.38
CA VAL A 672 20.56 -35.91 -9.15
C VAL A 672 22.00 -36.20 -8.71
N SER A 673 22.85 -36.61 -9.66
CA SER A 673 24.22 -37.09 -9.47
C SER A 673 25.23 -35.95 -9.29
N LYS A 674 24.88 -34.70 -9.62
CA LYS A 674 25.71 -33.53 -9.35
C LYS A 674 26.10 -33.45 -7.87
N GLU A 675 27.40 -33.34 -7.61
CA GLU A 675 27.99 -33.21 -6.26
C GLU A 675 27.33 -32.07 -5.45
N LYS A 676 26.94 -30.99 -6.13
CA LYS A 676 26.26 -29.81 -5.55
C LYS A 676 24.73 -29.91 -5.45
N SER A 677 24.15 -31.10 -5.63
CA SER A 677 22.72 -31.35 -5.47
C SER A 677 22.28 -31.11 -4.01
N PRO A 678 21.07 -30.55 -3.75
CA PRO A 678 20.59 -30.28 -2.38
C PRO A 678 20.07 -31.53 -1.65
N LEU A 679 20.23 -32.72 -2.24
CA LEU A 679 19.83 -34.00 -1.68
C LEU A 679 20.85 -34.47 -0.62
N ASP A 680 20.36 -35.13 0.43
CA ASP A 680 21.25 -35.92 1.28
C ASP A 680 21.52 -37.29 0.65
N GLN A 681 22.41 -38.07 1.26
CA GLN A 681 22.82 -39.36 0.69
C GLN A 681 21.63 -40.32 0.51
N ALA A 682 20.71 -40.36 1.48
CA ALA A 682 19.54 -41.24 1.43
C ALA A 682 18.57 -40.83 0.30
N ASP A 683 18.31 -39.54 0.13
CA ASP A 683 17.51 -39.05 -0.99
C ASP A 683 18.21 -39.34 -2.32
N ARG A 684 19.53 -39.12 -2.40
CA ARG A 684 20.30 -39.29 -3.64
C ARG A 684 20.20 -40.72 -4.15
N THR A 685 20.47 -41.70 -3.27
CA THR A 685 20.35 -43.13 -3.61
C THR A 685 18.92 -43.49 -4.03
N PHE A 686 17.89 -42.89 -3.41
CA PHE A 686 16.51 -43.10 -3.85
C PHE A 686 16.27 -42.58 -5.27
N TRP A 687 16.71 -41.35 -5.57
CA TRP A 687 16.51 -40.72 -6.88
C TRP A 687 17.35 -41.39 -7.99
N GLU A 688 18.57 -41.86 -7.70
CA GLU A 688 19.37 -42.69 -8.61
C GLU A 688 18.61 -43.98 -8.97
N GLY A 689 17.94 -44.61 -8.00
CA GLY A 689 17.06 -45.75 -8.25
C GLY A 689 15.88 -45.42 -9.17
N ILE A 690 15.25 -44.24 -8.99
CA ILE A 690 14.16 -43.78 -9.87
C ILE A 690 14.66 -43.51 -11.29
N VAL A 691 15.85 -42.94 -11.45
CA VAL A 691 16.48 -42.74 -12.77
C VAL A 691 16.73 -44.10 -13.43
N SER A 692 17.27 -45.08 -12.70
CA SER A 692 17.48 -46.44 -13.19
C SER A 692 16.18 -47.12 -13.65
N ASP A 693 15.10 -46.99 -12.86
CA ASP A 693 13.77 -47.50 -13.23
C ASP A 693 13.29 -46.89 -14.57
N LEU A 694 13.49 -45.57 -14.77
CA LEU A 694 13.12 -44.87 -16.00
C LEU A 694 14.00 -45.28 -17.19
N THR A 695 15.31 -45.46 -16.98
CA THR A 695 16.24 -45.94 -18.00
C THR A 695 15.84 -47.33 -18.49
N THR A 696 15.43 -48.21 -17.56
CA THR A 696 14.96 -49.56 -17.87
C THR A 696 13.66 -49.55 -18.68
N ALA A 697 12.76 -48.60 -18.42
CA ALA A 697 11.51 -48.43 -19.15
C ALA A 697 11.65 -47.75 -20.52
N LEU A 698 12.82 -47.17 -20.82
CA LEU A 698 13.03 -46.35 -22.01
C LEU A 698 12.72 -47.07 -23.35
N PRO A 699 13.05 -48.37 -23.54
CA PRO A 699 12.77 -49.11 -24.77
C PRO A 699 11.28 -49.41 -25.03
N LEU A 700 10.38 -49.11 -24.08
CA LEU A 700 8.95 -49.40 -24.22
C LEU A 700 8.28 -48.54 -25.30
N ASN A 701 7.21 -49.07 -25.90
CA ASN A 701 6.34 -48.29 -26.79
C ASN A 701 5.66 -47.13 -26.02
N ASP A 702 5.04 -46.19 -26.74
CA ASP A 702 4.50 -44.96 -26.14
C ASP A 702 3.42 -45.19 -25.07
N ALA A 703 2.56 -46.19 -25.25
CA ALA A 703 1.51 -46.52 -24.29
C ALA A 703 2.10 -47.10 -23.00
N ASP A 704 2.99 -48.08 -23.13
CA ASP A 704 3.64 -48.75 -22.01
C ASP A 704 4.63 -47.83 -21.28
N TRP A 705 5.31 -46.95 -22.01
CA TRP A 705 6.15 -45.89 -21.44
C TRP A 705 5.34 -44.95 -20.56
N THR A 706 4.18 -44.50 -21.07
CA THR A 706 3.31 -43.58 -20.32
C THR A 706 2.86 -44.21 -19.01
N GLU A 707 2.43 -45.46 -19.05
CA GLU A 707 2.02 -46.19 -17.84
C GLU A 707 3.20 -46.40 -16.88
N ALA A 708 4.37 -46.82 -17.39
CA ALA A 708 5.58 -46.98 -16.58
C ALA A 708 5.99 -45.67 -15.88
N VAL A 709 5.98 -44.54 -16.59
CA VAL A 709 6.26 -43.21 -16.02
C VAL A 709 5.28 -42.86 -14.92
N VAL A 710 3.98 -43.14 -15.09
CA VAL A 710 2.95 -42.90 -14.07
C VAL A 710 3.20 -43.76 -12.82
N GLN A 711 3.53 -45.03 -12.98
CA GLN A 711 3.80 -45.93 -11.86
C GLN A 711 5.08 -45.54 -11.10
N ILE A 712 6.15 -45.21 -11.82
CA ILE A 712 7.41 -44.71 -11.24
C ILE A 712 7.17 -43.38 -10.52
N HIS A 713 6.38 -42.47 -11.11
CA HIS A 713 5.99 -41.22 -10.46
C HIS A 713 5.24 -41.47 -9.14
N ARG A 714 4.30 -42.43 -9.09
CA ARG A 714 3.56 -42.79 -7.86
C ARG A 714 4.49 -43.33 -6.77
N LYS A 715 5.46 -44.18 -7.13
CA LYS A 715 6.51 -44.67 -6.22
C LYS A 715 7.31 -43.50 -5.64
N ALA A 716 7.78 -42.58 -6.49
CA ALA A 716 8.50 -41.38 -6.08
C ALA A 716 7.64 -40.45 -5.20
N GLU A 717 6.36 -40.26 -5.55
CA GLU A 717 5.42 -39.40 -4.83
C GLU A 717 5.25 -39.85 -3.37
N LEU A 718 5.17 -41.15 -3.10
CA LEU A 718 5.05 -41.69 -1.74
C LEU A 718 6.27 -41.33 -0.87
N TYR A 719 7.47 -41.46 -1.43
CA TYR A 719 8.70 -41.09 -0.75
C TYR A 719 8.75 -39.60 -0.46
N VAL A 720 8.56 -38.77 -1.49
CA VAL A 720 8.56 -37.30 -1.35
C VAL A 720 7.47 -36.84 -0.40
N GLY A 721 6.33 -37.52 -0.35
CA GLY A 721 5.25 -37.26 0.59
C GLY A 721 5.69 -37.38 2.06
N LYS A 722 6.47 -38.42 2.39
CA LYS A 722 7.08 -38.59 3.72
C LYS A 722 8.08 -37.47 4.02
N VAL A 723 8.91 -37.09 3.05
CA VAL A 723 9.87 -35.97 3.18
C VAL A 723 9.14 -34.65 3.44
N VAL A 724 8.09 -34.33 2.67
CA VAL A 724 7.26 -33.13 2.86
C VAL A 724 6.58 -33.13 4.23
N GLN A 725 6.07 -34.29 4.68
CA GLN A 725 5.44 -34.44 5.99
C GLN A 725 6.44 -34.17 7.12
N ALA A 726 7.64 -34.77 7.06
CA ALA A 726 8.70 -34.56 8.04
C ALA A 726 9.15 -33.10 8.09
N TRP A 727 9.37 -32.49 6.92
CA TRP A 727 9.73 -31.08 6.83
C TRP A 727 8.64 -30.15 7.39
N ARG A 728 7.36 -30.42 7.13
CA ARG A 728 6.24 -29.61 7.66
C ARG A 728 6.18 -29.65 9.19
N LYS A 729 6.50 -30.79 9.82
CA LYS A 729 6.54 -30.91 11.30
C LYS A 729 7.56 -29.95 11.91
N ARG A 730 8.61 -29.58 11.17
CA ARG A 730 9.62 -28.61 11.61
C ARG A 730 9.15 -27.15 11.71
N PHE A 731 7.87 -26.89 11.43
CA PHE A 731 7.24 -25.57 11.59
C PHE A 731 6.34 -25.49 12.82
N ASN A 732 6.40 -26.50 13.70
CA ASN A 732 5.82 -26.41 15.03
C ASN A 732 6.42 -25.24 15.81
N ALA A 733 5.64 -24.68 16.75
CA ALA A 733 5.96 -23.43 17.42
C ALA A 733 7.30 -23.49 18.18
N ASP A 734 7.58 -24.62 18.85
CA ASP A 734 8.78 -24.79 19.67
C ASP A 734 10.07 -24.80 18.85
N GLU A 735 10.04 -25.37 17.63
CA GLU A 735 11.22 -25.40 16.76
C GLU A 735 11.60 -24.04 16.17
N ARG A 736 10.66 -23.08 16.10
CA ARG A 736 10.91 -21.74 15.55
C ARG A 736 11.16 -20.68 16.63
N LYS A 737 11.01 -21.04 17.91
CA LYS A 737 11.17 -20.14 19.06
C LYS A 737 12.60 -19.59 19.11
N GLY A 738 12.75 -18.29 19.32
CA GLY A 738 14.06 -17.61 19.37
C GLY A 738 14.74 -17.39 18.02
N ILE A 739 14.28 -18.02 16.93
CA ILE A 739 14.93 -17.93 15.62
C ILE A 739 14.38 -16.79 14.76
N ALA A 740 13.05 -16.68 14.69
CA ALA A 740 12.40 -15.91 13.63
C ALA A 740 12.07 -14.46 14.03
N GLY A 741 11.51 -14.29 15.24
CA GLY A 741 10.99 -13.01 15.72
C GLY A 741 9.94 -12.40 14.78
N LEU A 742 9.91 -11.07 14.70
CA LEU A 742 9.06 -10.31 13.77
C LEU A 742 9.82 -9.87 12.52
N SER A 743 10.96 -10.48 12.22
CA SER A 743 11.83 -10.13 11.09
C SER A 743 11.19 -10.39 9.73
N MET A 744 11.71 -9.72 8.69
CA MET A 744 11.30 -10.00 7.31
C MET A 744 11.60 -11.46 6.92
N TRP A 745 12.70 -12.03 7.44
CA TRP A 745 13.05 -13.43 7.25
C TRP A 745 11.93 -14.38 7.70
N SER A 746 11.30 -14.15 8.86
CA SER A 746 10.16 -14.98 9.31
C SER A 746 9.00 -14.96 8.31
N ILE A 747 8.71 -13.79 7.73
CA ILE A 747 7.62 -13.63 6.76
C ILE A 747 7.97 -14.36 5.47
N GLU A 748 9.22 -14.29 5.03
CA GLU A 748 9.71 -14.98 3.84
C GLU A 748 9.73 -16.49 4.01
N GLU A 749 10.14 -17.00 5.17
CA GLU A 749 10.12 -18.43 5.48
C GLU A 749 8.70 -18.99 5.45
N LEU A 750 7.74 -18.32 6.11
CA LEU A 750 6.34 -18.76 6.13
C LEU A 750 5.67 -18.65 4.75
N ASP A 751 6.00 -17.63 3.97
CA ASP A 751 5.57 -17.50 2.57
C ASP A 751 6.15 -18.62 1.70
N GLY A 752 7.44 -18.95 1.89
CA GLY A 752 8.12 -20.08 1.27
C GLY A 752 7.47 -21.41 1.60
N LEU A 753 7.08 -21.61 2.88
CA LEU A 753 6.31 -22.77 3.33
C LEU A 753 4.98 -22.86 2.57
N ARG A 754 4.20 -21.77 2.57
CA ARG A 754 2.89 -21.75 1.91
C ARG A 754 3.00 -22.04 0.42
N LYS A 755 3.95 -21.42 -0.28
CA LYS A 755 4.17 -21.64 -1.72
C LYS A 755 4.52 -23.09 -2.03
N LEU A 756 5.34 -23.72 -1.19
CA LEU A 756 5.75 -25.10 -1.41
C LEU A 756 4.61 -26.08 -1.15
N LEU A 757 3.80 -25.85 -0.11
CA LEU A 757 2.60 -26.64 0.13
C LEU A 757 1.58 -26.51 -1.00
N ILE A 758 1.39 -25.31 -1.56
CA ILE A 758 0.54 -25.11 -2.74
C ILE A 758 1.09 -25.88 -3.94
N SER A 759 2.41 -25.81 -4.19
CA SER A 759 3.06 -26.54 -5.28
C SER A 759 2.90 -28.05 -5.12
N TRP A 760 3.02 -28.56 -3.89
CA TRP A 760 2.78 -29.95 -3.57
C TRP A 760 1.33 -30.34 -3.84
N SER A 761 0.36 -29.61 -3.28
CA SER A 761 -1.07 -29.92 -3.41
C SER A 761 -1.60 -29.79 -4.83
N ARG A 762 -1.00 -28.94 -5.68
CA ARG A 762 -1.40 -28.71 -7.08
C ARG A 762 -0.55 -29.46 -8.10
N ARG A 763 0.34 -30.36 -7.69
CA ARG A 763 1.08 -31.16 -8.66
C ARG A 763 0.10 -32.04 -9.45
N THR A 764 0.43 -32.31 -10.71
CA THR A 764 -0.33 -33.27 -11.50
C THR A 764 0.07 -34.70 -11.13
N ARG A 765 -0.88 -35.63 -11.21
CA ARG A 765 -0.62 -37.09 -11.14
C ARG A 765 -0.79 -37.77 -12.48
N ASN A 766 -1.45 -37.08 -13.42
CA ASN A 766 -1.70 -37.56 -14.75
C ASN A 766 -0.93 -36.70 -15.77
N PRO A 767 -0.39 -37.29 -16.84
CA PRO A 767 0.20 -36.50 -17.93
C PRO A 767 -0.80 -35.46 -18.46
N GLN A 768 -0.30 -34.27 -18.81
CA GLN A 768 -1.07 -33.16 -19.43
C GLN A 768 -2.19 -32.51 -18.59
N GLU A 769 -2.52 -33.07 -17.42
CA GLU A 769 -3.54 -32.49 -16.53
C GLU A 769 -3.06 -31.18 -15.86
N VAL A 770 -3.92 -30.15 -15.89
CA VAL A 770 -3.67 -28.85 -15.25
C VAL A 770 -4.44 -28.73 -13.96
N ASN A 771 -3.74 -28.96 -12.84
CA ASN A 771 -4.37 -28.85 -11.52
C ASN A 771 -4.46 -27.40 -11.02
N ARG A 772 -5.71 -26.94 -10.86
CA ARG A 772 -6.06 -25.65 -10.26
C ARG A 772 -6.87 -25.90 -9.00
N PHE A 773 -6.79 -24.94 -8.08
CA PHE A 773 -7.73 -24.95 -6.97
C PHE A 773 -9.07 -24.41 -7.45
N GLU A 774 -10.14 -25.10 -7.09
CA GLU A 774 -11.49 -24.59 -7.26
C GLU A 774 -11.66 -23.24 -6.53
N PRO A 775 -12.53 -22.34 -7.02
CA PRO A 775 -12.76 -21.03 -6.41
C PRO A 775 -13.09 -21.08 -4.90
N GLU A 776 -13.75 -22.14 -4.44
CA GLU A 776 -14.12 -22.32 -3.02
C GLU A 776 -13.00 -22.93 -2.15
N HIS A 777 -11.84 -23.29 -2.72
CA HIS A 777 -10.78 -23.99 -2.00
C HIS A 777 -10.27 -23.24 -0.77
N THR A 778 -10.24 -23.92 0.37
CA THR A 778 -9.88 -23.34 1.67
C THR A 778 -8.51 -23.77 2.20
N GLY A 779 -7.77 -24.57 1.44
CA GLY A 779 -6.46 -25.08 1.83
C GLY A 779 -5.48 -23.96 2.16
N HIS A 780 -4.75 -24.16 3.26
CA HIS A 780 -3.73 -23.24 3.76
C HIS A 780 -4.23 -21.83 4.16
N LYS A 781 -5.56 -21.59 4.26
CA LYS A 781 -6.14 -20.31 4.75
C LYS A 781 -5.64 -19.94 6.16
N ARG A 782 -5.49 -20.92 7.06
CA ARG A 782 -4.95 -20.72 8.42
C ARG A 782 -3.51 -20.19 8.39
N LEU A 783 -2.65 -20.75 7.54
CA LEU A 783 -1.27 -20.29 7.38
C LEU A 783 -1.22 -18.88 6.78
N LEU A 784 -2.05 -18.59 5.78
CA LEU A 784 -2.16 -17.24 5.21
C LEU A 784 -2.59 -16.21 6.27
N THR A 785 -3.58 -16.55 7.08
CA THR A 785 -4.06 -15.71 8.19
C THR A 785 -2.95 -15.48 9.21
N HIS A 786 -2.17 -16.51 9.54
CA HIS A 786 -1.01 -16.37 10.43
C HIS A 786 0.05 -15.43 9.84
N ILE A 787 0.41 -15.57 8.56
CA ILE A 787 1.35 -14.66 7.87
C ILE A 787 0.85 -13.21 7.92
N GLN A 788 -0.43 -12.98 7.67
CA GLN A 788 -1.04 -11.65 7.74
C GLN A 788 -1.01 -11.08 9.16
N ASN A 789 -1.24 -11.91 10.18
CA ASN A 789 -1.15 -11.50 11.58
C ASN A 789 0.30 -11.13 11.97
N VAL A 790 1.30 -11.90 11.56
CA VAL A 790 2.72 -11.57 11.79
C VAL A 790 3.09 -10.26 11.11
N LYS A 791 2.66 -10.04 9.86
CA LYS A 791 2.85 -8.76 9.14
C LYS A 791 2.20 -7.59 9.88
N LYS A 792 0.97 -7.75 10.35
CA LYS A 792 0.22 -6.72 11.08
C LYS A 792 0.86 -6.41 12.43
N ASP A 793 1.36 -7.42 13.14
CA ASP A 793 2.06 -7.23 14.41
C ASP A 793 3.38 -6.51 14.20
N ARG A 794 4.21 -6.96 13.23
CA ARG A 794 5.42 -6.25 12.80
C ARG A 794 5.14 -4.77 12.54
N LEU A 795 4.13 -4.46 11.71
CA LEU A 795 3.75 -3.09 11.37
C LEU A 795 3.43 -2.24 12.61
N LYS A 796 2.64 -2.78 13.54
CA LYS A 796 2.29 -2.09 14.79
C LYS A 796 3.51 -1.85 15.68
N GLN A 797 4.37 -2.86 15.84
CA GLN A 797 5.58 -2.78 16.67
C GLN A 797 6.63 -1.83 16.10
N VAL A 798 6.86 -1.83 14.78
CA VAL A 798 7.73 -0.83 14.12
C VAL A 798 7.20 0.57 14.40
N SER A 799 5.90 0.78 14.17
CA SER A 799 5.28 2.10 14.34
C SER A 799 5.36 2.58 15.79
N HIS A 800 5.15 1.68 16.76
CA HIS A 800 5.29 1.97 18.17
C HIS A 800 6.74 2.31 18.55
N ALA A 801 7.71 1.52 18.09
CA ALA A 801 9.13 1.77 18.34
C ALA A 801 9.59 3.13 17.78
N ILE A 802 9.08 3.51 16.60
CA ILE A 802 9.30 4.82 15.99
C ILE A 802 8.71 5.94 16.88
N VAL A 803 7.45 5.84 17.30
CA VAL A 803 6.80 6.88 18.13
C VAL A 803 7.48 7.00 19.49
N MET A 804 7.79 5.89 20.16
CA MET A 804 8.50 5.92 21.44
C MET A 804 9.91 6.54 21.33
N THR A 805 10.61 6.23 20.23
CA THR A 805 11.90 6.84 19.90
C THR A 805 11.78 8.34 19.67
N ALA A 806 10.75 8.77 18.93
CA ALA A 806 10.45 10.19 18.71
C ALA A 806 10.11 10.90 20.02
N LEU A 807 9.38 10.24 20.94
CA LEU A 807 9.09 10.77 22.28
C LEU A 807 10.32 10.78 23.21
N GLY A 808 11.48 10.30 22.77
CA GLY A 808 12.71 10.31 23.56
C GLY A 808 12.84 9.15 24.56
N TYR A 809 12.07 8.08 24.39
CA TYR A 809 12.11 6.89 25.25
C TYR A 809 13.03 5.81 24.69
N ILE A 810 13.65 5.06 25.60
CA ILE A 810 14.38 3.81 25.30
C ILE A 810 13.74 2.68 26.10
N TYR A 811 13.65 1.50 25.49
CA TYR A 811 13.23 0.29 26.21
C TYR A 811 14.38 -0.24 27.06
N ASP A 812 14.18 -0.28 28.37
CA ASP A 812 15.09 -0.92 29.32
C ASP A 812 14.70 -2.40 29.42
N GLU A 813 15.50 -3.29 28.84
CA GLU A 813 15.26 -4.73 28.85
C GLU A 813 15.34 -5.35 30.25
N LYS A 814 16.16 -4.79 31.17
CA LYS A 814 16.25 -5.30 32.54
C LYS A 814 14.99 -4.98 33.32
N LYS A 815 14.47 -3.75 33.15
CA LYS A 815 13.24 -3.29 33.82
C LYS A 815 11.96 -3.68 33.08
N GLN A 816 12.08 -4.16 31.83
CA GLN A 816 10.98 -4.46 30.90
C GLN A 816 9.99 -3.28 30.77
N LYS A 817 10.53 -2.06 30.70
CA LYS A 817 9.78 -0.79 30.67
C LYS A 817 10.44 0.22 29.77
N TRP A 818 9.65 1.14 29.23
CA TRP A 818 10.16 2.32 28.52
C TRP A 818 10.55 3.40 29.52
N CYS A 819 11.71 4.01 29.31
CA CYS A 819 12.23 5.09 30.14
C CYS A 819 12.51 6.32 29.28
N ALA A 820 12.00 7.47 29.69
CA ALA A 820 12.34 8.76 29.09
C ALA A 820 13.84 9.03 29.36
N LYS A 821 14.61 9.24 28.29
CA LYS A 821 16.05 9.52 28.36
C LYS A 821 16.45 10.75 27.57
N TYR A 822 15.67 11.10 26.55
CA TYR A 822 15.97 12.21 25.65
C TYR A 822 14.75 13.13 25.50
N PRO A 823 14.95 14.36 25.01
CA PRO A 823 13.86 15.20 24.54
C PRO A 823 13.12 14.58 23.34
N ALA A 824 11.82 14.85 23.25
CA ALA A 824 10.91 14.41 22.21
C ALA A 824 11.01 15.28 20.96
N CYS A 825 10.75 14.69 19.79
CA CYS A 825 10.71 15.34 18.48
C CYS A 825 9.28 15.74 18.14
N GLN A 826 9.08 16.99 17.69
CA GLN A 826 7.78 17.49 17.24
C GLN A 826 7.41 16.97 15.84
N VAL A 827 8.42 16.62 15.03
CA VAL A 827 8.23 16.16 13.64
C VAL A 827 8.95 14.83 13.39
N ILE A 828 8.27 13.95 12.67
CA ILE A 828 8.86 12.73 12.09
C ILE A 828 8.79 12.81 10.57
N LEU A 829 9.93 12.72 9.90
CA LEU A 829 10.08 12.75 8.45
C LEU A 829 10.35 11.35 7.91
N PHE A 830 9.54 10.90 6.96
CA PHE A 830 9.77 9.68 6.21
C PHE A 830 10.34 10.00 4.83
N GLU A 831 11.08 9.06 4.26
CA GLU A 831 11.29 9.02 2.82
C GLU A 831 9.95 8.90 2.07
N ASN A 832 9.75 9.74 1.05
CA ASN A 832 8.59 9.64 0.18
C ASN A 832 8.75 8.43 -0.75
N LEU A 833 8.14 7.31 -0.37
CA LEU A 833 8.08 6.06 -1.12
C LEU A 833 6.69 5.79 -1.72
N SER A 834 5.88 6.83 -1.90
CA SER A 834 4.52 6.71 -2.45
C SER A 834 4.51 6.11 -3.88
N GLN A 835 5.53 6.42 -4.67
CA GLN A 835 5.77 5.94 -6.03
C GLN A 835 6.46 4.56 -6.09
N TYR A 836 7.10 4.12 -5.00
CA TYR A 836 7.81 2.84 -4.98
C TYR A 836 6.84 1.66 -4.75
N ARG A 837 6.16 1.24 -5.82
CA ARG A 837 5.08 0.24 -5.81
C ARG A 837 5.46 -1.02 -6.57
N SER A 838 4.70 -2.08 -6.33
CA SER A 838 4.76 -3.24 -7.21
C SER A 838 4.28 -2.85 -8.61
N ASN A 839 5.11 -3.06 -9.63
CA ASN A 839 4.82 -2.78 -11.04
C ASN A 839 5.31 -3.97 -11.88
N LEU A 840 4.62 -4.31 -12.98
CA LEU A 840 5.02 -5.34 -13.94
C LEU A 840 6.43 -5.13 -14.51
N ASP A 841 6.89 -3.88 -14.54
CA ASP A 841 8.25 -3.50 -14.95
C ASP A 841 9.31 -3.90 -13.92
N ARG A 842 8.94 -4.19 -12.68
CA ARG A 842 9.88 -4.66 -11.66
C ARG A 842 10.00 -6.18 -11.71
N SER A 843 11.11 -6.72 -11.21
CA SER A 843 11.24 -8.17 -11.13
C SER A 843 10.18 -8.76 -10.19
N ALA A 844 9.70 -9.97 -10.46
CA ALA A 844 8.71 -10.63 -9.58
C ALA A 844 9.21 -10.79 -8.13
N LYS A 845 10.54 -10.93 -7.96
CA LYS A 845 11.20 -10.97 -6.65
C LYS A 845 11.05 -9.64 -5.91
N GLU A 846 11.37 -8.52 -6.56
CA GLU A 846 11.25 -7.18 -6.00
C GLU A 846 9.80 -6.85 -5.64
N ASN A 847 8.85 -7.13 -6.52
CA ASN A 847 7.42 -6.95 -6.24
C ASN A 847 6.96 -7.73 -5.01
N SER A 848 7.37 -9.01 -4.90
CA SER A 848 7.08 -9.84 -3.73
C SER A 848 7.64 -9.23 -2.45
N THR A 849 8.84 -8.63 -2.50
CA THR A 849 9.45 -7.95 -1.35
C THR A 849 8.66 -6.70 -0.96
N LEU A 850 8.25 -5.85 -1.91
CA LEU A 850 7.43 -4.65 -1.65
C LEU A 850 6.09 -5.01 -0.98
N MET A 851 5.42 -6.07 -1.46
CA MET A 851 4.17 -6.56 -0.85
C MET A 851 4.35 -7.11 0.56
N LYS A 852 5.55 -7.62 0.90
CA LYS A 852 5.87 -8.10 2.25
C LYS A 852 6.26 -6.95 3.17
N TRP A 853 6.94 -5.95 2.64
CA TRP A 853 7.41 -4.78 3.38
C TRP A 853 6.27 -3.89 3.87
N ALA A 854 5.25 -3.67 3.02
CA ALA A 854 4.08 -2.85 3.35
C ALA A 854 4.44 -1.43 3.85
N HIS A 855 5.53 -0.85 3.33
CA HIS A 855 6.15 0.40 3.78
C HIS A 855 5.18 1.58 3.86
N ARG A 856 4.25 1.70 2.91
CA ARG A 856 3.22 2.77 2.88
C ARG A 856 2.29 2.76 4.10
N SER A 857 2.14 1.61 4.77
CA SER A 857 1.29 1.51 5.96
C SER A 857 1.99 2.03 7.21
N ILE A 858 3.34 2.05 7.23
CA ILE A 858 4.12 2.45 8.41
C ILE A 858 3.85 3.93 8.76
N PRO A 859 3.99 4.92 7.86
CA PRO A 859 3.69 6.32 8.18
C PRO A 859 2.26 6.54 8.66
N LYS A 860 1.28 5.79 8.11
CA LYS A 860 -0.12 5.87 8.54
C LYS A 860 -0.31 5.40 9.98
N TYR A 861 0.28 4.26 10.35
CA TYR A 861 0.20 3.75 11.72
C TYR A 861 1.01 4.62 12.70
N VAL A 862 2.13 5.19 12.26
CA VAL A 862 2.91 6.16 13.05
C VAL A 862 2.09 7.42 13.29
N HIS A 863 1.46 8.00 12.27
CA HIS A 863 0.54 9.14 12.42
C HIS A 863 -0.58 8.83 13.44
N MET A 864 -1.24 7.68 13.30
CA MET A 864 -2.28 7.25 14.24
C MET A 864 -1.75 7.05 15.67
N GLN A 865 -0.50 6.69 15.88
CA GLN A 865 0.06 6.53 17.23
C GLN A 865 0.64 7.83 17.79
N ALA A 866 1.07 8.74 16.92
CA ALA A 866 1.65 10.05 17.21
C ALA A 866 0.59 11.13 17.51
N GLU A 867 -0.60 11.03 16.91
CA GLU A 867 -1.71 11.99 17.03
C GLU A 867 -2.05 12.39 18.49
N PRO A 868 -2.13 11.46 19.47
CA PRO A 868 -2.41 11.81 20.88
C PRO A 868 -1.41 12.79 21.47
N TYR A 869 -0.17 12.75 21.01
CA TYR A 869 0.94 13.56 21.51
C TYR A 869 1.12 14.86 20.72
N GLY A 870 0.43 15.04 19.59
CA GLY A 870 0.61 16.19 18.71
C GLY A 870 1.88 16.13 17.85
N ILE A 871 2.49 14.96 17.68
CA ILE A 871 3.65 14.81 16.78
C ILE A 871 3.16 14.84 15.32
N GLN A 872 3.79 15.68 14.50
CA GLN A 872 3.46 15.85 13.08
C GLN A 872 4.32 14.95 12.20
N ILE A 873 3.73 14.41 11.13
CA ILE A 873 4.41 13.48 10.21
C ILE A 873 4.60 14.17 8.87
N GLY A 874 5.79 14.07 8.27
CA GLY A 874 6.11 14.61 6.95
C GLY A 874 6.76 13.58 6.04
N ASP A 875 6.76 13.89 4.75
CA ASP A 875 7.46 13.12 3.73
C ASP A 875 8.50 14.02 3.06
N VAL A 876 9.69 13.46 2.79
CA VAL A 876 10.77 14.16 2.10
C VAL A 876 11.16 13.35 0.86
N ARG A 877 11.43 14.04 -0.26
CA ARG A 877 11.91 13.41 -1.49
C ARG A 877 13.14 12.57 -1.20
N ALA A 878 13.11 11.29 -1.56
CA ALA A 878 14.14 10.31 -1.20
C ALA A 878 15.02 9.85 -2.37
N GLU A 879 14.75 10.32 -3.59
CA GLU A 879 15.56 9.98 -4.77
C GLU A 879 17.05 10.22 -4.52
N TYR A 880 17.89 9.20 -4.76
CA TYR A 880 19.34 9.25 -4.54
C TYR A 880 19.80 9.54 -3.09
N SER A 881 18.91 9.50 -2.07
CA SER A 881 19.29 9.75 -0.66
C SER A 881 20.38 8.79 -0.15
N SER A 882 20.41 7.57 -0.69
CA SER A 882 21.39 6.53 -0.34
C SER A 882 22.61 6.48 -1.28
N ARG A 883 22.71 7.41 -2.23
CA ARG A 883 23.79 7.49 -3.23
C ARG A 883 24.68 8.74 -3.08
N TYR A 884 24.34 9.63 -2.16
CA TYR A 884 25.09 10.84 -1.86
C TYR A 884 25.42 10.90 -0.36
N TYR A 885 26.58 11.44 -0.02
CA TYR A 885 27.00 11.64 1.36
C TYR A 885 26.23 12.81 1.97
N ALA A 886 25.51 12.57 3.07
CA ALA A 886 24.70 13.60 3.72
C ALA A 886 25.52 14.82 4.18
N LYS A 887 26.78 14.63 4.62
CA LYS A 887 27.61 15.74 5.12
C LYS A 887 28.06 16.68 3.99
N THR A 888 28.58 16.14 2.88
CA THR A 888 29.27 16.94 1.85
C THR A 888 28.51 17.04 0.53
N GLY A 889 27.55 16.16 0.27
CA GLY A 889 26.95 16.03 -1.06
C GLY A 889 27.81 15.24 -2.05
N THR A 890 28.86 14.54 -1.61
CA THR A 890 29.70 13.72 -2.52
C THR A 890 28.95 12.45 -2.96
N PRO A 891 28.94 12.07 -4.25
CA PRO A 891 28.35 10.80 -4.70
C PRO A 891 29.14 9.58 -4.18
N GLY A 892 28.48 8.42 -4.13
CA GLY A 892 29.11 7.19 -3.66
C GLY A 892 28.37 5.92 -4.08
N ILE A 893 28.85 4.79 -3.58
CA ILE A 893 28.31 3.46 -3.86
C ILE A 893 27.97 2.72 -2.55
N ARG A 894 27.06 1.75 -2.64
CA ARG A 894 26.81 0.82 -1.54
C ARG A 894 27.79 -0.35 -1.59
N CYS A 895 28.19 -0.79 -0.40
CA CYS A 895 29.13 -1.87 -0.19
C CYS A 895 28.62 -2.81 0.91
N LYS A 896 29.04 -4.07 0.84
CA LYS A 896 28.77 -5.09 1.85
C LYS A 896 30.08 -5.54 2.48
N LYS A 897 30.09 -5.67 3.81
CA LYS A 897 31.17 -6.35 4.53
C LYS A 897 30.85 -7.84 4.60
N LEU A 898 31.74 -8.67 4.06
CA LEU A 898 31.59 -10.12 4.06
C LEU A 898 31.64 -10.67 5.48
N ARG A 899 30.75 -11.61 5.76
CA ARG A 899 30.68 -12.34 7.03
C ARG A 899 31.11 -13.79 6.79
N GLU A 900 31.41 -14.52 7.86
CA GLU A 900 31.80 -15.94 7.81
C GLU A 900 30.88 -16.81 6.95
N HIS A 901 29.57 -16.56 6.96
CA HIS A 901 28.61 -17.32 6.18
C HIS A 901 28.51 -16.88 4.71
N ASP A 902 28.97 -15.68 4.36
CA ASP A 902 28.97 -15.21 2.96
C ASP A 902 30.05 -15.92 2.14
N VAL A 903 31.11 -16.38 2.81
CA VAL A 903 32.27 -17.06 2.22
C VAL A 903 32.19 -18.59 2.31
N LYS A 904 30.98 -19.15 2.44
CA LYS A 904 30.75 -20.60 2.52
C LYS A 904 29.70 -21.08 1.50
N GLY A 905 29.91 -22.28 0.99
CA GLY A 905 28.98 -23.01 0.13
C GLY A 905 28.50 -22.24 -1.09
N TRP A 906 27.24 -22.47 -1.49
CA TRP A 906 26.63 -21.88 -2.70
C TRP A 906 26.59 -20.35 -2.71
N ARG A 907 26.64 -19.68 -1.54
CA ARG A 907 26.65 -18.21 -1.44
C ARG A 907 27.94 -17.63 -1.99
N LEU A 908 29.07 -18.23 -1.62
CA LEU A 908 30.37 -17.84 -2.13
C LEU A 908 30.41 -18.03 -3.64
N ASP A 909 29.97 -19.18 -4.16
CA ASP A 909 29.93 -19.43 -5.60
C ASP A 909 29.12 -18.36 -6.36
N HIS A 910 27.95 -17.99 -5.85
CA HIS A 910 27.11 -16.96 -6.46
C HIS A 910 27.76 -15.57 -6.33
N LEU A 911 28.44 -15.30 -5.22
CA LEU A 911 29.17 -14.06 -4.99
C LEU A 911 30.33 -13.92 -5.98
N LYS A 912 31.17 -14.95 -6.10
CA LYS A 912 32.30 -15.01 -7.04
C LYS A 912 31.82 -14.74 -8.47
N LYS A 913 30.82 -15.50 -8.93
CA LYS A 913 30.21 -15.33 -10.26
C LYS A 913 29.69 -13.92 -10.48
N ARG A 914 29.03 -13.32 -9.48
CA ARG A 914 28.54 -11.94 -9.57
C ARG A 914 29.69 -10.94 -9.73
N LEU A 915 30.72 -11.02 -8.90
CA LEU A 915 31.83 -10.07 -8.91
C LEU A 915 32.67 -10.15 -10.20
N VAL A 916 32.81 -11.35 -10.78
CA VAL A 916 33.42 -11.54 -12.11
C VAL A 916 32.54 -10.95 -13.21
N ASN A 917 31.24 -11.26 -13.22
CA ASN A 917 30.31 -10.75 -14.23
C ASN A 917 30.17 -9.21 -14.19
N GLU A 918 30.30 -8.61 -13.01
CA GLU A 918 30.33 -7.16 -12.81
C GLU A 918 31.70 -6.53 -13.14
N GLN A 919 32.67 -7.32 -13.59
CA GLN A 919 34.05 -6.90 -13.90
C GLN A 919 34.73 -6.20 -12.72
N PHE A 920 34.35 -6.55 -11.48
CA PHE A 920 34.96 -6.00 -10.28
C PHE A 920 36.27 -6.73 -9.96
N LEU A 921 36.28 -8.06 -10.03
CA LEU A 921 37.44 -8.93 -9.80
C LEU A 921 37.57 -9.96 -10.94
N THR A 922 38.78 -10.47 -11.16
CA THR A 922 39.03 -11.60 -12.08
C THR A 922 38.71 -12.95 -11.42
N GLU A 923 38.63 -14.03 -12.22
CA GLU A 923 38.42 -15.39 -11.70
C GLU A 923 39.47 -15.81 -10.67
N ALA A 924 40.74 -15.45 -10.88
CA ALA A 924 41.81 -15.72 -9.92
C ALA A 924 41.67 -14.89 -8.63
N GLN A 925 41.22 -13.63 -8.73
CA GLN A 925 41.11 -12.74 -7.58
C GLN A 925 39.92 -13.09 -6.67
N VAL A 926 38.82 -13.60 -7.22
CA VAL A 926 37.64 -13.97 -6.40
C VAL A 926 37.89 -15.17 -5.49
N GLU A 927 38.92 -15.99 -5.77
CA GLU A 927 39.35 -17.08 -4.90
C GLU A 927 39.97 -16.61 -3.59
N GLN A 928 40.47 -15.36 -3.54
CA GLN A 928 41.14 -14.79 -2.36
C GLN A 928 40.17 -14.13 -1.36
N LEU A 929 38.86 -14.15 -1.63
CA LEU A 929 37.85 -13.50 -0.80
C LEU A 929 37.74 -14.15 0.58
N LYS A 930 37.81 -13.33 1.63
CA LYS A 930 37.69 -13.78 3.03
C LYS A 930 36.64 -12.99 3.81
N ALA A 931 36.23 -13.54 4.95
CA ALA A 931 35.37 -12.82 5.88
C ALA A 931 36.04 -11.51 6.32
N GLY A 932 35.25 -10.44 6.44
CA GLY A 932 35.71 -9.09 6.77
C GLY A 932 36.06 -8.21 5.57
N ASP A 933 36.22 -8.78 4.37
CA ASP A 933 36.43 -8.01 3.14
C ASP A 933 35.21 -7.16 2.80
N ILE A 934 35.44 -6.00 2.16
CA ILE A 934 34.37 -5.09 1.73
C ILE A 934 34.31 -5.14 0.21
N ILE A 935 33.13 -5.39 -0.33
CA ILE A 935 32.87 -5.54 -1.77
C ILE A 935 31.73 -4.62 -2.20
N PRO A 936 31.64 -4.25 -3.49
CA PRO A 936 30.49 -3.51 -3.99
C PRO A 936 29.22 -4.38 -3.96
N ASP A 937 28.14 -3.80 -3.45
CA ASP A 937 26.82 -4.44 -3.39
C ASP A 937 25.76 -3.33 -3.31
N ASP A 938 24.92 -3.21 -4.34
CA ASP A 938 23.83 -2.22 -4.40
C ASP A 938 22.86 -2.35 -3.21
N SER A 939 22.79 -3.51 -2.57
CA SER A 939 21.98 -3.80 -1.38
C SER A 939 22.76 -3.77 -0.07
N GLY A 940 24.05 -3.41 -0.12
CA GLY A 940 24.98 -3.39 1.01
C GLY A 940 24.59 -2.44 2.15
N GLU A 941 25.07 -2.73 3.36
CA GLU A 941 24.81 -1.93 4.58
C GLU A 941 25.76 -0.75 4.75
N LEU A 942 26.84 -0.72 3.98
CA LEU A 942 27.83 0.35 4.00
C LEU A 942 27.63 1.26 2.80
N PHE A 943 27.86 2.55 2.99
CA PHE A 943 27.99 3.54 1.93
C PHE A 943 29.44 4.00 1.88
N MET A 944 30.05 3.92 0.70
CA MET A 944 31.43 4.29 0.43
C MET A 944 31.48 5.53 -0.46
N THR A 945 32.28 6.51 -0.05
CA THR A 945 32.54 7.74 -0.82
C THR A 945 33.97 8.23 -0.55
N MET A 946 34.31 9.41 -1.08
CA MET A 946 35.56 10.12 -0.81
C MET A 946 35.32 11.47 -0.15
N THR A 947 36.29 11.92 0.65
CA THR A 947 36.31 13.26 1.25
C THR A 947 37.66 13.93 1.04
N ASP A 948 37.68 15.24 0.86
CA ASP A 948 38.92 16.03 0.88
C ASP A 948 39.35 16.23 2.33
N GLY A 949 40.40 15.53 2.76
CA GLY A 949 41.03 15.65 4.08
C GLY A 949 42.35 16.44 4.03
N SER A 950 42.92 16.75 5.20
CA SER A 950 44.16 17.53 5.35
C SER A 950 45.43 16.89 4.73
N GLY A 951 45.33 15.67 4.21
CA GLY A 951 46.39 14.97 3.47
C GLY A 951 45.99 14.45 2.08
N GLY A 952 44.82 14.83 1.55
CA GLY A 952 44.32 14.39 0.24
C GLY A 952 42.94 13.70 0.27
N LYS A 953 42.58 13.04 -0.83
CA LYS A 953 41.28 12.34 -0.99
C LYS A 953 41.27 11.00 -0.25
N GLU A 954 40.52 10.92 0.84
CA GLU A 954 40.39 9.72 1.67
C GLU A 954 39.07 8.98 1.44
N ILE A 955 39.07 7.67 1.65
CA ILE A 955 37.86 6.83 1.55
C ILE A 955 37.13 6.84 2.89
N VAL A 956 35.82 7.08 2.84
CA VAL A 956 34.95 7.04 4.02
C VAL A 956 33.90 5.94 3.86
N PHE A 957 33.69 5.17 4.93
CA PHE A 957 32.62 4.18 5.04
C PHE A 957 31.63 4.60 6.12
N LEU A 958 30.34 4.58 5.78
CA LEU A 958 29.23 4.96 6.65
C LEU A 958 28.18 3.86 6.66
N GLN A 959 27.29 3.85 7.65
CA GLN A 959 26.09 3.02 7.55
C GLN A 959 25.12 3.66 6.54
N ALA A 960 24.76 2.92 5.50
CA ALA A 960 24.10 3.46 4.32
C ALA A 960 22.68 4.00 4.57
N ASP A 961 21.94 3.39 5.48
CA ASP A 961 20.56 3.74 5.80
C ASP A 961 20.51 4.96 6.77
N ILE A 962 21.47 5.09 7.68
CA ILE A 962 21.69 6.28 8.52
C ILE A 962 22.09 7.47 7.64
N ASN A 963 23.00 7.27 6.69
CA ASN A 963 23.34 8.31 5.71
C ASN A 963 22.11 8.74 4.89
N ALA A 964 21.26 7.80 4.49
CA ALA A 964 20.01 8.12 3.80
C ALA A 964 19.05 8.93 4.70
N ALA A 965 18.87 8.53 5.97
CA ALA A 965 18.07 9.29 6.94
C ALA A 965 18.64 10.71 7.18
N GLN A 966 19.96 10.88 7.22
CA GLN A 966 20.60 12.19 7.34
C GLN A 966 20.42 13.05 6.08
N ASN A 967 20.39 12.45 4.88
CA ASN A 967 20.06 13.16 3.64
C ASN A 967 18.62 13.70 3.65
N LEU A 968 17.67 12.99 4.27
CA LEU A 968 16.30 13.51 4.43
C LEU A 968 16.29 14.78 5.31
N GLN A 969 17.11 14.83 6.35
CA GLN A 969 17.28 16.02 7.20
C GLN A 969 17.86 17.19 6.39
N LYS A 970 18.97 16.95 5.68
CA LYS A 970 19.59 17.94 4.78
C LYS A 970 18.55 18.56 3.84
N ARG A 971 17.78 17.70 3.17
CA ARG A 971 16.74 18.09 2.21
C ARG A 971 15.59 18.88 2.83
N PHE A 972 15.17 18.53 4.03
CA PHE A 972 14.12 19.27 4.73
C PHE A 972 14.61 20.68 5.12
N TRP A 973 15.75 20.76 5.81
CA TRP A 973 16.30 22.03 6.30
C TRP A 973 16.76 22.96 5.19
N GLN A 974 17.29 22.43 4.10
CA GLN A 974 17.73 23.21 2.94
C GLN A 974 16.65 23.35 1.85
N ARG A 975 15.39 22.94 2.11
CA ARG A 975 14.27 23.01 1.13
C ARG A 975 14.58 22.36 -0.24
N ASN A 976 15.38 21.29 -0.23
CA ASN A 976 15.94 20.66 -1.42
C ASN A 976 16.66 21.67 -2.34
N SER A 977 17.42 22.63 -1.80
CA SER A 977 18.15 23.66 -2.57
C SER A 977 19.27 23.07 -3.41
N GLU A 978 19.98 22.05 -2.92
CA GLU A 978 21.01 21.32 -3.66
C GLU A 978 20.43 20.62 -4.90
N LEU A 979 20.81 21.10 -6.09
CA LEU A 979 20.55 20.41 -7.35
C LEU A 979 21.65 19.36 -7.60
N PHE A 980 21.28 18.15 -7.99
CA PHE A 980 22.24 17.10 -8.39
C PHE A 980 21.74 16.29 -9.60
N LYS A 981 20.48 16.49 -10.01
CA LYS A 981 19.82 15.90 -11.18
C LYS A 981 18.95 16.96 -11.84
N VAL A 982 19.01 17.08 -13.17
CA VAL A 982 18.13 17.94 -13.96
C VAL A 982 17.68 17.19 -15.21
N SER A 983 16.39 17.27 -15.53
CA SER A 983 15.81 16.77 -16.79
C SER A 983 15.65 17.92 -17.78
N CYS A 984 16.14 17.74 -19.00
CA CYS A 984 16.20 18.76 -20.04
C CYS A 984 15.57 18.30 -21.36
N ARG A 985 14.98 19.24 -22.09
CA ARG A 985 14.68 19.10 -23.53
C ARG A 985 15.90 19.49 -24.35
N VAL A 986 16.14 18.76 -25.42
CA VAL A 986 17.21 19.02 -26.38
C VAL A 986 16.68 19.93 -27.48
N ILE A 987 17.37 21.04 -27.74
CA ILE A 987 17.08 21.98 -28.83
C ILE A 987 18.35 22.14 -29.65
N VAL A 988 18.27 21.86 -30.95
CA VAL A 988 19.38 22.07 -31.88
C VAL A 988 19.14 23.39 -32.63
N ARG A 989 20.14 24.29 -32.61
CA ARG A 989 20.17 25.53 -33.40
C ARG A 989 21.58 25.77 -33.91
N ASP A 990 21.72 26.15 -35.18
CA ASP A 990 23.01 26.45 -35.80
C ASP A 990 24.04 25.33 -35.57
N GLU A 991 23.60 24.08 -35.71
CA GLU A 991 24.39 22.85 -35.45
C GLU A 991 24.89 22.65 -34.01
N ALA A 992 24.54 23.56 -33.09
CA ALA A 992 24.84 23.47 -31.67
C ALA A 992 23.65 22.92 -30.86
N GLU A 993 23.95 22.06 -29.88
CA GLU A 993 22.98 21.46 -28.98
C GLU A 993 22.82 22.28 -27.69
N TYR A 994 21.58 22.67 -27.38
CA TYR A 994 21.20 23.39 -26.17
C TYR A 994 20.23 22.55 -25.34
N LEU A 995 20.48 22.43 -24.04
CA LEU A 995 19.61 21.70 -23.13
C LEU A 995 18.83 22.67 -22.23
N VAL A 996 17.49 22.64 -22.34
CA VAL A 996 16.59 23.51 -21.58
C VAL A 996 15.94 22.72 -20.44
N PRO A 997 16.08 23.14 -19.18
CA PRO A 997 15.41 22.49 -18.05
C PRO A 997 13.89 22.49 -18.21
N GLN A 998 13.24 21.36 -17.94
CA GLN A 998 11.77 21.28 -17.96
C GLN A 998 11.11 21.90 -16.72
N ALA A 999 11.76 21.79 -15.57
CA ALA A 999 11.19 22.22 -14.30
C ALA A 999 11.52 23.68 -13.99
N LYS A 1000 10.47 24.48 -13.76
CA LYS A 1000 10.58 25.91 -13.39
C LYS A 1000 11.50 26.14 -12.17
N LYS A 1001 11.46 25.22 -11.19
CA LYS A 1001 12.30 25.26 -9.98
C LYS A 1001 13.81 25.23 -10.28
N VAL A 1002 14.23 24.67 -11.41
CA VAL A 1002 15.64 24.67 -11.82
C VAL A 1002 16.06 26.07 -12.26
N GLN A 1003 15.21 26.76 -13.05
CA GLN A 1003 15.44 28.15 -13.45
C GLN A 1003 15.35 29.13 -12.28
N GLU A 1004 14.48 28.88 -11.30
CA GLU A 1004 14.44 29.69 -10.06
C GLU A 1004 15.78 29.67 -9.30
N LYS A 1005 16.55 28.60 -9.43
CA LYS A 1005 17.84 28.44 -8.73
C LYS A 1005 19.06 28.81 -9.56
N LEU A 1006 19.09 28.43 -10.84
CA LEU A 1006 20.21 28.69 -11.74
C LEU A 1006 20.05 30.02 -12.50
N GLY A 1007 18.89 30.66 -12.40
CA GLY A 1007 18.52 31.83 -13.19
C GLY A 1007 17.96 31.47 -14.57
N LYS A 1008 17.85 32.47 -15.46
CA LYS A 1008 17.52 32.24 -16.87
C LYS A 1008 18.79 31.81 -17.61
N GLY A 1009 18.70 30.77 -18.43
CA GLY A 1009 19.84 30.20 -19.15
C GLY A 1009 19.52 28.82 -19.72
N VAL A 1010 20.54 28.18 -20.29
CA VAL A 1010 20.51 26.83 -20.86
C VAL A 1010 21.81 26.10 -20.56
N PHE A 1011 21.82 24.77 -20.65
CA PHE A 1011 23.11 24.06 -20.65
C PHE A 1011 23.66 23.97 -22.07
N VAL A 1012 24.95 24.25 -22.19
CA VAL A 1012 25.73 24.14 -23.42
C VAL A 1012 26.76 23.03 -23.29
N LYS A 1013 26.98 22.29 -24.37
CA LYS A 1013 28.01 21.24 -24.42
C LYS A 1013 29.40 21.86 -24.48
N LYS A 1014 30.35 21.33 -23.70
CA LYS A 1014 31.74 21.77 -23.70
C LYS A 1014 32.57 20.86 -24.62
N SER A 1015 33.17 21.41 -25.67
CA SER A 1015 33.96 20.69 -26.67
C SER A 1015 35.37 20.32 -26.21
N ASP A 1016 35.99 21.13 -25.35
CA ASP A 1016 37.38 20.95 -24.89
C ASP A 1016 37.51 20.13 -23.59
N THR A 1017 36.94 18.93 -23.55
CA THR A 1017 37.12 18.04 -22.39
C THR A 1017 37.46 16.62 -22.81
N ALA A 1018 38.28 15.93 -22.00
CA ALA A 1018 38.58 14.50 -22.16
C ALA A 1018 37.33 13.58 -22.03
N TRP A 1019 36.19 14.15 -21.65
CA TRP A 1019 34.91 13.49 -21.45
C TRP A 1019 33.97 13.82 -22.63
N LYS A 1020 33.25 12.84 -23.17
CA LYS A 1020 32.47 13.03 -24.42
C LYS A 1020 31.21 13.88 -24.28
N GLU A 1021 30.55 13.87 -23.11
CA GLU A 1021 29.23 14.47 -22.91
C GLU A 1021 29.19 15.34 -21.64
N VAL A 1022 29.87 16.48 -21.70
CA VAL A 1022 29.96 17.45 -20.60
C VAL A 1022 29.20 18.72 -20.89
N TYR A 1023 28.45 19.19 -19.90
CA TYR A 1023 27.58 20.35 -19.99
C TYR A 1023 27.88 21.36 -18.88
N VAL A 1024 27.75 22.64 -19.22
CA VAL A 1024 27.87 23.75 -18.28
C VAL A 1024 26.67 24.68 -18.44
N TRP A 1025 26.27 25.33 -17.35
CA TRP A 1025 25.16 26.29 -17.38
C TRP A 1025 25.63 27.62 -17.96
N ASP A 1026 24.99 28.05 -19.04
CA ASP A 1026 25.20 29.35 -19.66
C ASP A 1026 23.99 30.26 -19.38
N SER A 1027 24.23 31.31 -18.59
CA SER A 1027 23.23 32.31 -18.21
C SER A 1027 23.02 33.41 -19.25
N GLN A 1028 23.92 33.53 -20.23
CA GLN A 1028 23.90 34.58 -21.26
C GLN A 1028 23.24 34.12 -22.56
N ALA A 1029 23.23 32.80 -22.83
CA ALA A 1029 22.53 32.22 -23.96
C ALA A 1029 21.00 32.48 -23.91
N LYS A 1030 20.49 33.33 -24.81
CA LYS A 1030 19.06 33.67 -24.94
C LYS A 1030 18.43 32.92 -26.12
N LEU A 1031 17.63 31.90 -25.83
CA LEU A 1031 16.74 31.30 -26.84
C LEU A 1031 15.50 32.18 -27.03
N LYS A 1032 15.31 32.79 -28.22
CA LYS A 1032 14.01 33.39 -28.60
C LYS A 1032 12.96 32.29 -28.80
N GLY A 1033 11.88 32.29 -27.99
CA GLY A 1033 10.72 31.38 -28.08
C GLY A 1033 9.99 31.22 -26.75
N LYS A 1034 8.68 30.93 -26.77
CA LYS A 1034 7.89 30.59 -25.55
C LYS A 1034 8.32 29.20 -25.04
N THR A 1035 8.95 29.14 -23.87
CA THR A 1035 9.20 27.86 -23.19
C THR A 1035 7.90 27.40 -22.51
N THR A 1036 7.30 26.31 -23.01
CA THR A 1036 6.18 25.65 -22.33
C THR A 1036 6.75 24.78 -21.20
N PHE A 1037 6.55 25.23 -19.96
CA PHE A 1037 6.88 24.44 -18.78
C PHE A 1037 5.75 23.45 -18.51
N THR A 1038 6.11 22.21 -18.22
CA THR A 1038 5.19 21.30 -17.54
C THR A 1038 5.09 21.75 -16.10
N GLU A 1039 3.88 22.12 -15.64
CA GLU A 1039 3.63 22.12 -14.21
C GLU A 1039 3.87 20.69 -13.70
N GLU A 1040 4.60 20.53 -12.59
CA GLU A 1040 4.65 19.26 -11.85
C GLU A 1040 3.23 19.00 -11.28
N SER A 1041 2.27 18.68 -12.14
CA SER A 1041 1.00 18.15 -11.72
C SER A 1041 1.27 16.73 -11.23
N GLU A 1042 0.83 16.39 -10.03
CA GLU A 1042 0.78 15.00 -9.57
C GLU A 1042 -0.11 14.21 -10.55
N SER A 1043 0.50 13.62 -11.58
CA SER A 1043 -0.16 12.74 -12.52
C SER A 1043 -0.78 11.60 -11.69
N PRO A 1044 -2.05 11.22 -11.90
CA PRO A 1044 -2.68 10.17 -11.11
C PRO A 1044 -1.80 8.92 -11.06
N GLU A 1045 -1.67 8.30 -9.89
CA GLU A 1045 -0.70 7.23 -9.57
C GLU A 1045 -0.68 6.02 -10.55
N GLN A 1046 -1.69 5.87 -11.41
CA GLN A 1046 -1.84 4.79 -12.40
C GLN A 1046 -1.33 5.14 -13.80
N LEU A 1047 -0.99 6.41 -14.01
CA LEU A 1047 -0.71 7.03 -15.32
C LEU A 1047 0.74 7.54 -15.44
N GLU A 1048 1.53 7.37 -14.38
CA GLU A 1048 2.94 7.77 -14.29
C GLU A 1048 3.87 6.79 -15.03
N ASP A 1049 3.61 5.47 -14.97
CA ASP A 1049 4.37 4.47 -15.74
C ASP A 1049 4.32 4.78 -17.26
N LEU A 1050 3.19 5.32 -17.72
CA LEU A 1050 3.03 5.76 -19.11
C LEU A 1050 3.87 7.01 -19.41
N GLN A 1051 3.93 7.94 -18.47
CA GLN A 1051 4.71 9.15 -18.63
C GLN A 1051 6.21 8.86 -18.63
N GLU A 1052 6.67 7.96 -17.75
CA GLU A 1052 8.04 7.42 -17.80
C GLU A 1052 8.33 6.75 -19.14
N MET A 1053 7.40 5.97 -19.69
CA MET A 1053 7.58 5.35 -21.03
C MET A 1053 7.68 6.38 -22.15
N ILE A 1054 6.90 7.46 -22.09
CA ILE A 1054 6.99 8.56 -23.06
C ILE A 1054 8.32 9.29 -22.91
N GLU A 1055 8.76 9.58 -21.68
CA GLU A 1055 10.08 10.18 -21.44
C GLU A 1055 11.23 9.28 -21.92
N GLU A 1056 11.15 7.96 -21.72
CA GLU A 1056 12.10 6.99 -22.26
C GLU A 1056 12.10 7.00 -23.79
N ALA A 1057 10.93 7.12 -24.42
CA ALA A 1057 10.79 7.23 -25.88
C ALA A 1057 11.40 8.53 -26.42
N GLU A 1058 11.17 9.66 -25.74
CA GLU A 1058 11.77 10.95 -26.07
C GLU A 1058 13.30 10.94 -25.84
N GLU A 1059 13.80 10.26 -24.81
CA GLU A 1059 15.24 10.07 -24.57
C GLU A 1059 15.85 9.24 -25.70
N ALA A 1060 15.18 8.16 -26.10
CA ALA A 1060 15.60 7.31 -27.21
C ALA A 1060 15.62 8.09 -28.54
N LYS A 1061 14.64 8.96 -28.77
CA LYS A 1061 14.58 9.88 -29.92
C LYS A 1061 15.67 10.96 -29.89
N GLY A 1062 16.30 11.19 -28.73
CA GLY A 1062 17.31 12.23 -28.53
C GLY A 1062 16.74 13.62 -28.27
N THR A 1063 15.43 13.77 -28.08
CA THR A 1063 14.77 15.05 -27.75
C THR A 1063 14.77 15.38 -26.26
N TYR A 1064 15.17 14.42 -25.43
CA TYR A 1064 15.23 14.53 -23.97
C TYR A 1064 16.58 14.05 -23.42
N ARG A 1065 17.09 14.70 -22.37
CA ARG A 1065 18.36 14.33 -21.72
C ARG A 1065 18.33 14.62 -20.22
N THR A 1066 18.81 13.67 -19.42
CA THR A 1066 19.00 13.85 -17.96
C THR A 1066 20.46 14.14 -17.66
N LEU A 1067 20.73 15.12 -16.80
CA LEU A 1067 22.08 15.50 -16.36
C LEU A 1067 22.26 15.31 -14.85
N PHE A 1068 23.47 14.93 -14.44
CA PHE A 1068 23.92 14.78 -13.05
C PHE A 1068 25.15 15.64 -12.77
N ARG A 1069 25.29 16.10 -11.53
CA ARG A 1069 26.51 16.77 -11.05
C ARG A 1069 26.94 16.27 -9.68
N ASP A 1070 28.19 16.56 -9.32
CA ASP A 1070 28.75 16.34 -7.99
C ASP A 1070 28.77 17.67 -7.22
N PRO A 1071 27.83 17.92 -6.28
CA PRO A 1071 27.80 19.16 -5.52
C PRO A 1071 29.04 19.42 -4.66
N SER A 1072 29.85 18.40 -4.34
CA SER A 1072 31.00 18.57 -3.43
C SER A 1072 32.31 18.91 -4.12
N GLY A 1073 32.38 18.80 -5.46
CA GLY A 1073 33.63 19.05 -6.20
C GLY A 1073 34.64 17.89 -6.18
N VAL A 1074 34.36 16.78 -5.49
CA VAL A 1074 35.37 15.74 -5.20
C VAL A 1074 35.65 14.84 -6.41
N PHE A 1075 34.63 14.37 -7.12
CA PHE A 1075 34.77 13.54 -8.31
C PHE A 1075 34.87 14.36 -9.58
N PHE A 1076 34.06 15.42 -9.64
CA PHE A 1076 33.94 16.36 -10.74
C PHE A 1076 33.85 17.78 -10.17
N PRO A 1077 34.28 18.81 -10.91
CA PRO A 1077 34.01 20.19 -10.51
C PRO A 1077 32.49 20.43 -10.35
N ASP A 1078 32.11 21.24 -9.37
CA ASP A 1078 30.72 21.45 -8.92
C ASP A 1078 29.81 22.14 -9.94
N PHE A 1079 30.40 22.87 -10.89
CA PHE A 1079 29.72 23.52 -12.01
C PHE A 1079 29.49 22.60 -13.22
N VAL A 1080 30.07 21.39 -13.23
CA VAL A 1080 30.04 20.49 -14.37
C VAL A 1080 28.88 19.49 -14.28
N TRP A 1081 28.18 19.33 -15.40
CA TRP A 1081 27.06 18.39 -15.55
C TRP A 1081 27.39 17.31 -16.58
N ASN A 1082 27.04 16.07 -16.26
CA ASN A 1082 27.35 14.90 -17.08
C ASN A 1082 26.10 14.06 -17.30
N THR A 1083 26.11 13.24 -18.35
CA THR A 1083 25.07 12.22 -18.53
C THR A 1083 25.12 11.16 -17.41
N PRO A 1084 24.04 10.40 -17.16
CA PRO A 1084 24.02 9.42 -16.08
C PRO A 1084 25.07 8.31 -16.28
N LYS A 1085 25.34 7.94 -17.54
CA LYS A 1085 26.31 6.89 -17.91
C LYS A 1085 27.74 7.32 -17.52
N ASP A 1086 28.12 8.54 -17.89
CA ASP A 1086 29.47 9.05 -17.63
C ASP A 1086 29.65 9.39 -16.14
N PHE A 1087 28.66 10.04 -15.53
CA PHE A 1087 28.71 10.43 -14.13
C PHE A 1087 28.90 9.21 -13.20
N TRP A 1088 27.98 8.24 -13.27
CA TRP A 1088 28.04 7.06 -12.40
C TRP A 1088 29.14 6.08 -12.82
N GLY A 1089 29.51 6.06 -14.10
CA GLY A 1089 30.63 5.26 -14.61
C GLY A 1089 31.95 5.67 -13.97
N GLU A 1090 32.25 6.97 -13.95
CA GLU A 1090 33.47 7.50 -13.36
C GLU A 1090 33.50 7.37 -11.83
N VAL A 1091 32.39 7.66 -11.15
CA VAL A 1091 32.25 7.45 -9.69
C VAL A 1091 32.55 5.98 -9.34
N LYS A 1092 31.95 5.04 -10.07
CA LYS A 1092 32.20 3.60 -9.89
C LYS A 1092 33.65 3.25 -10.18
N ARG A 1093 34.21 3.71 -11.30
CA ARG A 1093 35.59 3.39 -11.70
C ARG A 1093 36.60 3.77 -10.62
N LYS A 1094 36.52 5.00 -10.10
CA LYS A 1094 37.41 5.50 -9.03
C LYS A 1094 37.23 4.72 -7.72
N LEU A 1095 35.98 4.51 -7.28
CA LEU A 1095 35.70 3.81 -6.02
C LEU A 1095 36.04 2.31 -6.09
N TYR A 1096 35.77 1.65 -7.22
CA TYR A 1096 36.11 0.24 -7.43
C TYR A 1096 37.63 0.05 -7.47
N GLY A 1097 38.36 0.96 -8.13
CA GLY A 1097 39.83 0.96 -8.13
C GLY A 1097 40.39 0.99 -6.71
N LYS A 1098 39.91 1.93 -5.89
CA LYS A 1098 40.31 2.06 -4.48
C LYS A 1098 39.93 0.86 -3.61
N LEU A 1099 38.77 0.25 -3.85
CA LEU A 1099 38.36 -0.96 -3.13
C LEU A 1099 39.24 -2.16 -3.50
N ARG A 1100 39.54 -2.33 -4.79
CA ARG A 1100 40.47 -3.37 -5.27
C ARG A 1100 41.87 -3.20 -4.68
N GLU A 1101 42.41 -1.98 -4.70
CA GLU A 1101 43.70 -1.67 -4.08
C GLU A 1101 43.73 -2.19 -2.64
N ARG A 1102 42.71 -1.85 -1.83
CA ARG A 1102 42.58 -2.27 -0.43
C ARG A 1102 42.40 -3.78 -0.22
N LEU A 1103 41.69 -4.46 -1.12
CA LEU A 1103 41.52 -5.92 -1.08
C LEU A 1103 42.86 -6.63 -1.37
N LEU A 1104 43.59 -6.16 -2.39
CA LEU A 1104 44.81 -6.80 -2.88
C LEU A 1104 46.07 -6.41 -2.06
N THR A 1105 46.10 -5.25 -1.40
CA THR A 1105 47.25 -4.87 -0.55
C THR A 1105 47.29 -5.60 0.79
N LYS A 1106 46.17 -6.16 1.28
CA LYS A 1106 46.15 -7.04 2.47
C LYS A 1106 46.87 -8.40 2.26
N VAL A 1107 47.51 -8.60 1.11
CA VAL A 1107 48.30 -9.78 0.73
C VAL A 1107 49.82 -9.50 0.87
N ARG A 1108 50.23 -8.28 1.24
CA ARG A 1108 51.62 -7.96 1.60
C ARG A 1108 51.78 -7.76 3.09
#